data_AF-A0A8T0F802-F1
#
_entry.id   AF-A0A8T0F802-F1
#
_cell.length_a   1.000
_cell.length_b   1.000
_cell.length_c   1.000
_cell.angle_alpha   90.00
_cell.angle_beta   90.00
_cell.angle_gamma   90.00
#
_symmetry.space_group_name_H-M   'P 1'
#
loop_
_entity.id
_entity.type
_entity.pdbx_description
1 polymer ?
#
loop_
_entity_poly.entity_id
_entity_poly.type
_entity_poly.pdbx_seq_one_letter_code
_entity_poly.pdbx_strand_id
1 'polypeptide(L)'
;MHYARNTFSKSTYLDTILPQEDPTQRKRPEIGQRVRLSEGDIAQTNMLYKCPKCGKTMQQPTGTLSSPDFSNSIPPHEPVHCEWRITATQGERIILNITEIDIHKSENCETDYLEVRDGYWYKSPLLGKFCGDTKVPDVLVSTKYRMLVTYKTSSSHNNYKGFKAHYEAICGGDIVQEKGILHSPNYPEDYWSNKECTWRITVPENHQVALKFQSFEIENHDNCVYDYLEIRDGHESTSPLLGRFCGYKNPDDIRSTGNKMTVKFVSDRSVQKAGFAADFIKELDECKGDHGCEHECTNTLGAYKCECRIGYELHSDGKKCEDACGGVIEETNGTIISPSFPDLYPPNKFCIWEIIAPPQYRITLNFTHFDLEGNNQDCEYDSVDIRSKMADDEVRKHGVFCGSRLPPVITSEGNSLRIEFSSDNSVQKSGFGALFFTDKDECATNNGGCQHICKNTIGSYACSCHNGFVLHENNHDCKEGSCSHQITTPFGEITSPNFPDYYPSRKDCAWLFTTTPGHRIKLVFHEFELEPHQECAYDRISAYDGQDEDAPTLGRFCGSKVPHPILASGNRMYLLFKSDASVQRKGFRATHTTVCGGRLLAHREMEHLYSHAKYGDQNYDNKEDCDWIVQGLNDHRVRLRFLTFEVEHEQDCGYDYVEVYDGEDDSAKNMGKFCGNKVPPEFYSSGDTLMVRFRSDDTINTKGFSAAYTAFDAPLDENDDIMERYHL
;
A
#
# COMPACT_ATOMS: atom_id res chain seq x y z
N MET A 1 -20.27 -13.72 -21.45
CA MET A 1 -20.13 -12.26 -21.58
C MET A 1 -19.82 -11.95 -23.03
N HIS A 2 -20.59 -11.08 -23.68
CA HIS A 2 -20.34 -10.65 -25.06
C HIS A 2 -19.73 -9.25 -25.01
N TYR A 3 -18.62 -9.04 -25.70
CA TYR A 3 -17.95 -7.76 -25.77
C TYR A 3 -17.30 -7.61 -27.14
N ALA A 4 -17.21 -6.38 -27.63
CA ALA A 4 -16.54 -6.08 -28.89
C ALA A 4 -15.04 -6.41 -28.79
N ARG A 5 -14.40 -6.69 -29.92
CA ARG A 5 -12.93 -6.73 -29.99
C ARG A 5 -12.40 -5.41 -29.40
N ASN A 6 -11.39 -5.49 -28.52
CA ASN A 6 -10.78 -4.34 -27.83
C ASN A 6 -11.55 -3.74 -26.64
N THR A 7 -12.62 -4.38 -26.13
CA THR A 7 -13.40 -3.83 -24.99
C THR A 7 -12.57 -3.67 -23.69
N PHE A 8 -11.50 -4.45 -23.53
CA PHE A 8 -10.61 -4.41 -22.35
C PHE A 8 -9.18 -4.05 -22.69
N SER A 9 -8.93 -3.48 -23.88
CA SER A 9 -7.57 -3.14 -24.29
C SER A 9 -7.23 -1.70 -23.92
N LYS A 10 -5.97 -1.47 -23.53
CA LYS A 10 -5.43 -0.12 -23.27
C LYS A 10 -5.31 0.69 -24.58
N SER A 11 -5.26 0.00 -25.72
CA SER A 11 -5.24 0.55 -27.09
C SER A 11 -5.86 -0.46 -28.07
N THR A 12 -6.40 -0.02 -29.20
CA THR A 12 -7.22 -0.81 -30.15
C THR A 12 -6.50 -1.95 -30.89
N TYR A 13 -5.20 -2.16 -30.65
CA TYR A 13 -4.37 -3.18 -31.30
C TYR A 13 -3.78 -4.24 -30.34
N LEU A 14 -4.08 -4.16 -29.03
CA LEU A 14 -3.61 -5.12 -28.03
C LEU A 14 -4.74 -6.06 -27.61
N ASP A 15 -4.64 -7.36 -27.95
CA ASP A 15 -5.49 -8.40 -27.36
C ASP A 15 -5.05 -8.63 -25.91
N THR A 16 -5.74 -8.00 -24.95
CA THR A 16 -5.37 -8.03 -23.52
C THR A 16 -5.78 -9.30 -22.76
N ILE A 17 -6.54 -10.21 -23.39
CA ILE A 17 -6.96 -11.48 -22.78
C ILE A 17 -6.78 -12.60 -23.80
N LEU A 18 -5.79 -13.46 -23.57
CA LEU A 18 -5.59 -14.69 -24.34
C LEU A 18 -6.06 -15.88 -23.50
N PRO A 19 -6.94 -16.76 -24.01
CA PRO A 19 -7.32 -17.95 -23.26
C PRO A 19 -6.12 -18.88 -23.12
N GLN A 20 -6.08 -19.58 -21.98
CA GLN A 20 -5.06 -20.59 -21.70
C GLN A 20 -5.09 -21.65 -22.82
N GLU A 21 -3.91 -22.00 -23.33
CA GLU A 21 -3.79 -22.97 -24.42
C GLU A 21 -4.22 -24.35 -23.94
N ASP A 22 -5.09 -25.02 -24.72
CA ASP A 22 -5.50 -26.38 -24.39
C ASP A 22 -4.24 -27.29 -24.46
N PRO A 23 -3.82 -27.91 -23.33
CA PRO A 23 -2.60 -28.71 -23.29
C PRO A 23 -2.62 -29.90 -24.25
N THR A 24 -3.80 -30.36 -24.65
CA THR A 24 -3.98 -31.54 -25.50
C THR A 24 -4.04 -31.20 -26.98
N GLN A 25 -4.56 -30.04 -27.35
CA GLN A 25 -4.76 -29.64 -28.75
C GLN A 25 -3.78 -28.57 -29.24
N ARG A 26 -2.98 -27.98 -28.34
CA ARG A 26 -2.09 -26.82 -28.65
C ARG A 26 -2.78 -25.74 -29.47
N LYS A 27 -4.06 -25.54 -29.17
CA LYS A 27 -4.91 -24.53 -29.79
C LYS A 27 -5.61 -23.78 -28.69
N ARG A 28 -5.62 -22.47 -28.83
CA ARG A 28 -6.38 -21.59 -27.94
C ARG A 28 -7.85 -21.63 -28.35
N PRO A 29 -8.79 -21.86 -27.43
CA PRO A 29 -10.22 -21.83 -27.75
C PRO A 29 -10.65 -20.42 -28.19
N GLU A 30 -11.57 -20.33 -29.15
CA GLU A 30 -12.14 -19.03 -29.55
C GLU A 30 -12.96 -18.43 -28.41
N ILE A 31 -12.61 -17.20 -28.01
CA ILE A 31 -13.47 -16.38 -27.16
C ILE A 31 -14.70 -15.99 -27.99
N GLY A 32 -15.88 -15.90 -27.38
CA GLY A 32 -17.15 -15.48 -28.01
C GLY A 32 -17.20 -14.04 -28.54
N GLN A 33 -16.15 -13.58 -29.23
CA GLN A 33 -16.11 -12.38 -30.06
C GLN A 33 -16.94 -12.65 -31.33
N ARG A 34 -18.26 -12.51 -31.22
CA ARG A 34 -19.13 -12.52 -32.40
C ARG A 34 -19.28 -11.09 -32.91
N VAL A 35 -18.96 -10.87 -34.18
CA VAL A 35 -19.12 -9.57 -34.86
C VAL A 35 -20.60 -9.14 -34.93
N ARG A 36 -21.53 -10.10 -34.84
CA ARG A 36 -22.99 -9.88 -34.85
C ARG A 36 -23.71 -10.79 -33.85
N LEU A 37 -24.83 -10.32 -33.31
CA LEU A 37 -25.74 -11.10 -32.47
C LEU A 37 -26.38 -12.23 -33.30
N SER A 38 -26.72 -13.36 -32.65
CA SER A 38 -27.48 -14.42 -33.32
C SER A 38 -28.94 -13.99 -33.56
N GLU A 39 -29.62 -14.57 -34.54
CA GLU A 39 -31.03 -14.27 -34.81
C GLU A 39 -31.92 -14.49 -33.57
N GLY A 40 -31.60 -15.49 -32.75
CA GLY A 40 -32.28 -15.75 -31.48
C GLY A 40 -32.05 -14.66 -30.43
N ASP A 41 -30.81 -14.17 -30.29
CA ASP A 41 -30.48 -13.08 -29.36
C ASP A 41 -31.17 -11.77 -29.79
N ILE A 42 -31.24 -11.50 -31.09
CA ILE A 42 -31.93 -10.34 -31.67
C ILE A 42 -33.43 -10.43 -31.38
N ALA A 43 -34.05 -11.59 -31.61
CA ALA A 43 -35.47 -11.81 -31.35
C ALA A 43 -35.83 -11.60 -29.86
N GLN A 44 -35.02 -12.14 -28.94
CA GLN A 44 -35.23 -12.02 -27.50
C GLN A 44 -34.99 -10.60 -26.99
N THR A 45 -33.98 -9.91 -27.52
CA THR A 45 -33.68 -8.50 -27.19
C THR A 45 -34.79 -7.57 -27.68
N ASN A 46 -35.28 -7.77 -28.91
CA ASN A 46 -36.40 -6.99 -29.44
C ASN A 46 -37.68 -7.17 -28.59
N MET A 47 -37.92 -8.37 -28.06
CA MET A 47 -39.05 -8.66 -27.17
C MET A 47 -38.88 -8.01 -25.78
N LEU A 48 -37.66 -7.96 -25.23
CA LEU A 48 -37.35 -7.38 -23.93
C LEU A 48 -37.40 -5.84 -23.93
N TYR A 49 -36.87 -5.21 -24.98
CA TYR A 49 -36.72 -3.75 -25.08
C TYR A 49 -37.81 -3.02 -25.88
N LYS A 50 -38.82 -3.75 -26.39
CA LYS A 50 -39.93 -3.19 -27.19
C LYS A 50 -39.43 -2.36 -28.38
N CYS A 51 -38.47 -2.89 -29.13
CA CYS A 51 -37.91 -2.21 -30.29
C CYS A 51 -39.02 -1.80 -31.30
N PRO A 52 -38.87 -0.66 -32.00
CA PRO A 52 -39.81 -0.25 -33.06
C PRO A 52 -40.02 -1.36 -34.09
N LYS A 53 -41.25 -1.49 -34.63
CA LYS A 53 -41.62 -2.55 -35.59
C LYS A 53 -40.82 -2.49 -36.89
N CYS A 54 -40.23 -1.32 -37.20
CA CYS A 54 -39.49 -1.04 -38.42
C CYS A 54 -38.33 -0.08 -38.16
N GLY A 55 -37.44 0.05 -39.15
CA GLY A 55 -36.18 0.77 -39.01
C GLY A 55 -35.02 -0.16 -38.68
N LYS A 56 -33.80 0.35 -38.79
CA LYS A 56 -32.56 -0.42 -38.63
C LYS A 56 -31.37 0.47 -38.29
N THR A 57 -30.32 -0.13 -37.74
CA THR A 57 -29.03 0.54 -37.60
C THR A 57 -28.32 0.54 -38.96
N MET A 58 -27.90 1.71 -39.41
CA MET A 58 -27.21 1.96 -40.67
C MET A 58 -25.74 2.25 -40.37
N GLN A 59 -24.83 1.38 -40.81
CA GLN A 59 -23.38 1.52 -40.60
C GLN A 59 -22.61 1.72 -41.92
N GLN A 60 -23.29 1.63 -43.06
CA GLN A 60 -22.72 2.00 -44.35
C GLN A 60 -22.58 3.52 -44.42
N PRO A 61 -21.62 4.08 -45.16
CA PRO A 61 -21.33 5.50 -45.23
C PRO A 61 -22.36 6.20 -46.09
N THR A 62 -23.03 5.50 -47.00
CA THR A 62 -24.09 6.05 -47.82
C THR A 62 -25.25 5.08 -47.79
N GLY A 63 -26.46 5.60 -47.74
CA GLY A 63 -27.63 4.75 -47.80
C GLY A 63 -28.91 5.54 -47.98
N THR A 64 -29.95 4.83 -48.40
CA THR A 64 -31.29 5.40 -48.53
C THR A 64 -32.18 4.77 -47.47
N LEU A 65 -32.93 5.61 -46.74
CA LEU A 65 -33.99 5.19 -45.84
C LEU A 65 -35.33 5.73 -46.34
N SER A 66 -36.37 4.94 -46.18
CA SER A 66 -37.72 5.32 -46.53
C SER A 66 -38.71 4.75 -45.53
N SER A 67 -39.90 5.35 -45.46
CA SER A 67 -41.02 4.74 -44.76
C SER A 67 -41.33 3.35 -45.34
N PRO A 68 -41.89 2.44 -44.52
CA PRO A 68 -42.45 1.19 -45.01
C PRO A 68 -43.44 1.45 -46.16
N ASP A 69 -43.42 0.58 -47.18
CA ASP A 69 -44.32 0.64 -48.34
C ASP A 69 -44.20 1.90 -49.23
N PHE A 70 -43.13 2.70 -49.12
CA PHE A 70 -42.90 3.86 -50.02
C PHE A 70 -42.95 3.49 -51.52
N SER A 71 -42.59 2.26 -51.90
CA SER A 71 -42.63 1.75 -53.28
C SER A 71 -43.95 1.07 -53.68
N ASN A 72 -44.82 0.74 -52.71
CA ASN A 72 -46.07 0.02 -52.94
C ASN A 72 -47.25 0.98 -52.70
N SER A 73 -48.14 1.14 -53.67
CA SER A 73 -49.32 2.02 -53.59
C SER A 73 -50.42 1.53 -52.63
N ILE A 74 -50.09 0.70 -51.63
CA ILE A 74 -51.02 0.17 -50.63
C ILE A 74 -50.58 0.73 -49.27
N PRO A 75 -51.34 1.67 -48.67
CA PRO A 75 -51.02 2.30 -47.39
C PRO A 75 -51.02 1.27 -46.24
N PRO A 76 -50.18 1.46 -45.21
CA PRO A 76 -50.17 0.59 -44.05
C PRO A 76 -51.49 0.69 -43.27
N HIS A 77 -52.11 -0.46 -43.02
CA HIS A 77 -53.39 -0.59 -42.30
C HIS A 77 -53.28 -0.39 -40.76
N GLU A 78 -52.10 -0.08 -40.22
CA GLU A 78 -51.81 0.08 -38.79
C GLU A 78 -50.92 1.30 -38.52
N PRO A 79 -50.96 1.90 -37.30
CA PRO A 79 -50.02 2.94 -36.89
C PRO A 79 -48.57 2.45 -36.93
N VAL A 80 -47.68 3.25 -37.51
CA VAL A 80 -46.29 2.89 -37.76
C VAL A 80 -45.36 3.70 -36.86
N HIS A 81 -44.40 3.03 -36.25
CA HIS A 81 -43.29 3.67 -35.54
C HIS A 81 -42.00 3.00 -35.96
N CYS A 82 -41.14 3.76 -36.67
CA CYS A 82 -39.84 3.32 -37.13
C CYS A 82 -38.72 4.20 -36.58
N GLU A 83 -37.56 3.59 -36.31
CA GLU A 83 -36.33 4.31 -35.96
C GLU A 83 -35.14 3.82 -36.78
N TRP A 84 -34.40 4.75 -37.39
CA TRP A 84 -33.11 4.49 -38.02
C TRP A 84 -31.99 5.12 -37.21
N ARG A 85 -30.98 4.32 -36.90
CA ARG A 85 -29.80 4.73 -36.14
C ARG A 85 -28.61 4.73 -37.08
N ILE A 86 -28.14 5.90 -37.50
CA ILE A 86 -27.04 6.03 -38.45
C ILE A 86 -25.73 6.17 -37.67
N THR A 87 -24.75 5.31 -37.94
CA THR A 87 -23.40 5.31 -37.37
C THR A 87 -22.39 5.54 -38.47
N ALA A 88 -21.58 6.58 -38.33
CA ALA A 88 -20.38 6.79 -39.14
C ALA A 88 -19.12 6.48 -38.28
N THR A 89 -17.93 6.49 -38.90
CA THR A 89 -16.66 6.33 -38.18
C THR A 89 -16.41 7.54 -37.27
N GLN A 90 -15.73 7.33 -36.14
CA GLN A 90 -15.41 8.41 -35.21
C GLN A 90 -14.59 9.49 -35.91
N GLY A 91 -15.06 10.74 -35.85
CA GLY A 91 -14.47 11.87 -36.57
C GLY A 91 -15.22 12.25 -37.86
N GLU A 92 -16.16 11.41 -38.32
CA GLU A 92 -17.08 11.73 -39.41
C GLU A 92 -18.35 12.43 -38.90
N ARG A 93 -19.05 13.08 -39.84
CA ARG A 93 -20.38 13.67 -39.66
C ARG A 93 -21.33 13.07 -40.69
N ILE A 94 -22.62 13.13 -40.44
CA ILE A 94 -23.66 12.55 -41.28
C ILE A 94 -24.46 13.68 -41.88
N ILE A 95 -24.53 13.74 -43.20
CA ILE A 95 -25.49 14.55 -43.93
C ILE A 95 -26.70 13.69 -44.25
N LEU A 96 -27.90 14.20 -44.00
CA LEU A 96 -29.16 13.62 -44.39
C LEU A 96 -29.88 14.58 -45.33
N ASN A 97 -30.13 14.12 -46.56
CA ASN A 97 -30.93 14.81 -47.56
C ASN A 97 -32.29 14.12 -47.67
N ILE A 98 -33.35 14.84 -47.31
CA ILE A 98 -34.72 14.34 -47.43
C ILE A 98 -35.20 14.65 -48.85
N THR A 99 -35.24 13.63 -49.69
CA THR A 99 -35.57 13.79 -51.12
C THR A 99 -37.06 13.91 -51.36
N GLU A 100 -37.87 13.18 -50.58
CA GLU A 100 -39.33 13.16 -50.71
C GLU A 100 -39.97 13.10 -49.32
N ILE A 101 -40.99 13.91 -49.08
CA ILE A 101 -41.77 13.90 -47.83
C ILE A 101 -43.23 14.21 -48.15
N ASP A 102 -44.11 13.36 -47.63
CA ASP A 102 -45.56 13.44 -47.77
C ASP A 102 -46.18 12.75 -46.55
N ILE A 103 -46.39 13.54 -45.49
CA ILE A 103 -46.84 13.06 -44.16
C ILE A 103 -48.04 13.90 -43.72
N HIS A 104 -49.04 13.28 -43.10
CA HIS A 104 -50.22 13.97 -42.57
C HIS A 104 -49.85 15.17 -41.67
N LYS A 105 -50.50 16.31 -41.92
CA LYS A 105 -50.28 17.53 -41.12
C LYS A 105 -50.95 17.38 -39.75
N SER A 106 -50.14 17.36 -38.70
CA SER A 106 -50.62 17.41 -37.31
C SER A 106 -50.18 18.70 -36.63
N GLU A 107 -50.92 19.14 -35.62
CA GLU A 107 -50.58 20.33 -34.85
C GLU A 107 -49.19 20.14 -34.22
N ASN A 108 -48.26 21.06 -34.51
CA ASN A 108 -46.84 20.98 -34.13
C ASN A 108 -46.13 19.65 -34.46
N CYS A 109 -46.63 18.91 -35.45
CA CYS A 109 -46.15 17.58 -35.81
C CYS A 109 -46.14 16.60 -34.62
N GLU A 110 -47.15 16.65 -33.72
CA GLU A 110 -47.17 15.81 -32.52
C GLU A 110 -47.56 14.36 -32.77
N THR A 111 -48.50 14.12 -33.69
CA THR A 111 -49.07 12.79 -33.92
C THR A 111 -48.40 12.05 -35.07
N ASP A 112 -48.12 12.76 -36.16
CA ASP A 112 -47.57 12.23 -37.40
C ASP A 112 -46.37 13.08 -37.82
N TYR A 113 -45.18 12.48 -37.86
CA TYR A 113 -43.94 13.23 -38.07
C TYR A 113 -42.75 12.39 -38.54
N LEU A 114 -41.79 13.09 -39.17
CA LEU A 114 -40.40 12.69 -39.32
C LEU A 114 -39.54 13.57 -38.40
N GLU A 115 -38.84 12.98 -37.45
CA GLU A 115 -37.98 13.67 -36.48
C GLU A 115 -36.53 13.24 -36.69
N VAL A 116 -35.60 14.20 -36.75
CA VAL A 116 -34.17 13.96 -36.93
C VAL A 116 -33.41 14.57 -35.77
N ARG A 117 -32.56 13.77 -35.11
CA ARG A 117 -31.79 14.17 -33.93
C ARG A 117 -30.30 13.90 -34.08
N ASP A 118 -29.50 14.77 -33.47
CA ASP A 118 -28.04 14.77 -33.49
C ASP A 118 -27.47 13.84 -32.39
N GLY A 119 -27.62 12.52 -32.56
CA GLY A 119 -27.13 11.50 -31.62
C GLY A 119 -27.86 10.16 -31.74
N TYR A 120 -27.80 9.32 -30.67
CA TYR A 120 -28.55 8.04 -30.60
C TYR A 120 -29.70 8.00 -29.62
N TRP A 121 -29.92 9.09 -28.90
CA TRP A 121 -30.91 9.11 -27.85
C TRP A 121 -32.10 9.97 -28.27
N TYR A 122 -33.31 9.61 -27.86
CA TYR A 122 -34.50 10.41 -28.13
C TYR A 122 -34.46 11.80 -27.46
N LYS A 123 -33.57 12.03 -26.48
CA LYS A 123 -33.29 13.37 -25.93
C LYS A 123 -32.09 14.08 -26.56
N SER A 124 -31.48 13.52 -27.60
CA SER A 124 -30.39 14.21 -28.31
C SER A 124 -30.92 15.49 -28.96
N PRO A 125 -30.06 16.50 -29.21
CA PRO A 125 -30.47 17.75 -29.83
C PRO A 125 -31.29 17.54 -31.11
N LEU A 126 -32.38 18.29 -31.25
CA LEU A 126 -33.28 18.18 -32.40
C LEU A 126 -32.68 18.94 -33.59
N LEU A 127 -32.43 18.24 -34.70
CA LEU A 127 -32.03 18.86 -35.97
C LEU A 127 -33.25 19.35 -36.75
N GLY A 128 -34.37 18.62 -36.67
CA GLY A 128 -35.62 19.04 -37.26
C GLY A 128 -36.76 18.06 -37.03
N LYS A 129 -38.00 18.56 -37.10
CA LYS A 129 -39.23 17.77 -37.03
C LYS A 129 -40.20 18.24 -38.11
N PHE A 130 -40.71 17.32 -38.91
CA PHE A 130 -41.39 17.62 -40.18
C PHE A 130 -42.70 16.84 -40.32
N CYS A 131 -43.74 17.51 -40.81
CA CYS A 131 -45.03 16.95 -41.19
C CYS A 131 -45.79 17.93 -42.12
N GLY A 132 -46.76 17.47 -42.91
CA GLY A 132 -47.53 18.32 -43.83
C GLY A 132 -46.64 19.14 -44.76
N ASP A 133 -47.00 20.42 -44.95
CA ASP A 133 -46.26 21.37 -45.81
C ASP A 133 -45.05 22.03 -45.11
N THR A 134 -44.50 21.41 -44.05
CA THR A 134 -43.36 21.99 -43.34
C THR A 134 -42.15 22.08 -44.27
N LYS A 135 -41.56 23.28 -44.37
CA LYS A 135 -40.36 23.50 -45.20
C LYS A 135 -39.20 22.68 -44.65
N VAL A 136 -38.76 21.69 -45.41
CA VAL A 136 -37.60 20.86 -45.07
C VAL A 136 -36.32 21.58 -45.56
N PRO A 137 -35.28 21.72 -44.73
CA PRO A 137 -33.97 22.19 -45.18
C PRO A 137 -33.37 21.27 -46.23
N ASP A 138 -32.62 21.83 -47.18
CA ASP A 138 -32.01 21.05 -48.28
C ASP A 138 -31.07 19.95 -47.77
N VAL A 139 -30.40 20.17 -46.63
CA VAL A 139 -29.55 19.18 -45.96
C VAL A 139 -29.59 19.36 -44.44
N LEU A 140 -29.58 18.24 -43.71
CA LEU A 140 -29.40 18.19 -42.25
C LEU A 140 -28.04 17.57 -41.95
N VAL A 141 -27.24 18.20 -41.09
CA VAL A 141 -25.86 17.76 -40.78
C VAL A 141 -25.73 17.50 -39.28
N SER A 142 -25.22 16.34 -38.91
CA SER A 142 -24.89 16.04 -37.51
C SER A 142 -23.60 16.75 -37.06
N THR A 143 -23.47 16.98 -35.76
CA THR A 143 -22.23 17.54 -35.18
C THR A 143 -21.15 16.48 -35.03
N LYS A 144 -21.53 15.21 -34.86
CA LYS A 144 -20.66 14.05 -34.67
C LYS A 144 -21.07 12.88 -35.58
N TYR A 145 -20.57 11.69 -35.30
CA TYR A 145 -20.73 10.48 -36.12
C TYR A 145 -22.03 9.69 -35.89
N ARG A 146 -23.05 10.29 -35.23
CA ARG A 146 -24.31 9.60 -34.87
C ARG A 146 -25.52 10.45 -35.19
N MET A 147 -26.55 9.84 -35.79
CA MET A 147 -27.82 10.49 -36.09
C MET A 147 -28.98 9.49 -35.84
N LEU A 148 -30.08 9.99 -35.28
CA LEU A 148 -31.32 9.24 -35.06
C LEU A 148 -32.43 9.85 -35.91
N VAL A 149 -33.08 9.02 -36.71
CA VAL A 149 -34.24 9.39 -37.52
C VAL A 149 -35.45 8.59 -37.05
N THR A 150 -36.51 9.27 -36.64
CA THR A 150 -37.73 8.65 -36.13
C THR A 150 -38.91 9.04 -37.00
N TYR A 151 -39.64 8.03 -37.50
CA TYR A 151 -40.87 8.20 -38.25
C TYR A 151 -42.03 7.64 -37.43
N LYS A 152 -43.10 8.42 -37.29
CA LYS A 152 -44.28 8.01 -36.52
C LYS A 152 -45.56 8.43 -37.23
N THR A 153 -46.54 7.52 -37.27
CA THR A 153 -47.91 7.78 -37.73
C THR A 153 -48.93 7.29 -36.71
N SER A 154 -50.04 8.03 -36.57
CA SER A 154 -51.04 7.80 -35.52
C SER A 154 -52.30 7.06 -35.99
N SER A 155 -52.60 7.08 -37.30
CA SER A 155 -53.72 6.35 -37.91
C SER A 155 -53.42 5.95 -39.36
N SER A 156 -54.20 5.01 -39.92
CA SER A 156 -54.09 4.57 -41.33
C SER A 156 -54.68 5.61 -42.29
N HIS A 157 -54.06 6.78 -42.38
CA HIS A 157 -54.44 7.78 -43.38
C HIS A 157 -54.03 7.27 -44.78
N ASN A 158 -54.99 6.73 -45.53
CA ASN A 158 -54.81 5.98 -46.79
C ASN A 158 -54.21 6.74 -47.99
N ASN A 159 -53.69 7.97 -47.83
CA ASN A 159 -53.32 8.83 -48.96
C ASN A 159 -51.92 9.47 -48.90
N TYR A 160 -51.11 9.21 -47.87
CA TYR A 160 -49.78 9.83 -47.72
C TYR A 160 -48.67 8.85 -48.11
N LYS A 161 -47.75 9.27 -48.99
CA LYS A 161 -46.64 8.42 -49.49
C LYS A 161 -45.55 8.14 -48.45
N GLY A 162 -45.48 8.94 -47.38
CA GLY A 162 -44.47 8.83 -46.34
C GLY A 162 -43.22 9.63 -46.68
N PHE A 163 -42.02 9.05 -46.50
CA PHE A 163 -40.79 9.80 -46.76
C PHE A 163 -39.70 8.93 -47.38
N LYS A 164 -38.77 9.60 -48.07
CA LYS A 164 -37.52 9.02 -48.57
C LYS A 164 -36.40 10.01 -48.35
N ALA A 165 -35.29 9.51 -47.80
CA ALA A 165 -34.11 10.29 -47.53
C ALA A 165 -32.85 9.50 -47.88
N HIS A 166 -31.83 10.22 -48.33
CA HIS A 166 -30.49 9.70 -48.58
C HIS A 166 -29.54 10.29 -47.55
N TYR A 167 -28.71 9.47 -46.92
CA TYR A 167 -27.67 9.94 -46.03
C TYR A 167 -26.29 9.62 -46.58
N GLU A 168 -25.33 10.45 -46.22
CA GLU A 168 -23.90 10.28 -46.50
C GLU A 168 -23.06 10.64 -45.27
N ALA A 169 -22.07 9.80 -44.97
CA ALA A 169 -20.99 10.04 -44.03
C ALA A 169 -19.91 10.87 -44.73
N ILE A 170 -19.66 12.05 -44.17
CA ILE A 170 -18.65 12.99 -44.60
C ILE A 170 -17.54 13.06 -43.55
N CYS A 171 -16.31 13.20 -44.02
CA CYS A 171 -15.12 13.35 -43.20
C CYS A 171 -14.56 14.77 -43.34
N GLY A 172 -13.66 15.16 -42.44
CA GLY A 172 -13.06 16.49 -42.45
C GLY A 172 -13.89 17.58 -41.76
N GLY A 173 -13.37 18.80 -41.81
CA GLY A 173 -13.92 20.00 -41.16
C GLY A 173 -12.88 20.80 -40.40
N ASP A 174 -13.32 21.93 -39.85
CA ASP A 174 -12.51 22.78 -38.97
C ASP A 174 -12.52 22.21 -37.54
N ILE A 175 -11.32 22.02 -36.97
CA ILE A 175 -11.12 21.50 -35.62
C ILE A 175 -10.39 22.55 -34.80
N VAL A 176 -11.05 23.11 -33.80
CA VAL A 176 -10.46 24.06 -32.84
C VAL A 176 -10.37 23.39 -31.47
N GLN A 177 -9.33 22.59 -31.28
CA GLN A 177 -9.12 21.77 -30.07
C GLN A 177 -7.62 21.63 -29.80
N GLU A 178 -7.25 21.43 -28.53
CA GLU A 178 -5.85 21.26 -28.12
C GLU A 178 -5.31 19.85 -28.39
N LYS A 179 -6.19 18.87 -28.53
CA LYS A 179 -5.83 17.49 -28.86
C LYS A 179 -7.00 16.77 -29.50
N GLY A 180 -6.73 15.73 -30.25
CA GLY A 180 -7.76 14.87 -30.81
C GLY A 180 -7.17 13.79 -31.69
N ILE A 181 -8.07 12.99 -32.27
CA ILE A 181 -7.72 11.82 -33.06
C ILE A 181 -8.33 11.96 -34.44
N LEU A 182 -7.55 11.64 -35.46
CA LEU A 182 -7.94 11.60 -36.86
C LEU A 182 -7.86 10.16 -37.35
N HIS A 183 -8.97 9.70 -37.92
CA HIS A 183 -9.04 8.41 -38.57
C HIS A 183 -9.37 8.59 -40.04
N SER A 184 -8.83 7.71 -40.89
CA SER A 184 -9.41 7.50 -42.21
C SER A 184 -10.87 7.01 -42.07
N PRO A 185 -11.73 7.33 -43.06
CA PRO A 185 -13.06 6.74 -43.14
C PRO A 185 -13.01 5.22 -42.97
N ASN A 186 -13.96 4.63 -42.24
CA ASN A 186 -14.04 3.18 -41.93
C ASN A 186 -12.98 2.57 -41.00
N TYR A 187 -11.96 3.30 -40.54
CA TYR A 187 -10.91 2.73 -39.69
C TYR A 187 -11.50 2.00 -38.46
N PRO A 188 -11.01 0.79 -38.10
CA PRO A 188 -9.80 0.12 -38.58
C PRO A 188 -9.98 -0.77 -39.83
N GLU A 189 -11.19 -0.79 -40.41
CA GLU A 189 -11.46 -1.52 -41.65
C GLU A 189 -11.00 -0.70 -42.87
N ASP A 190 -10.98 -1.34 -44.03
CA ASP A 190 -10.53 -0.70 -45.26
C ASP A 190 -11.31 0.59 -45.56
N TYR A 191 -10.60 1.69 -45.85
CA TYR A 191 -11.22 2.98 -46.15
C TYR A 191 -12.06 2.94 -47.42
N TRP A 192 -12.93 3.92 -47.60
CA TRP A 192 -13.81 3.99 -48.77
C TRP A 192 -13.10 4.57 -50.01
N SER A 193 -13.45 4.10 -51.20
CA SER A 193 -13.00 4.71 -52.48
C SER A 193 -13.62 6.09 -52.71
N ASN A 194 -12.93 6.91 -53.51
CA ASN A 194 -13.35 8.25 -53.94
C ASN A 194 -13.68 9.19 -52.78
N LYS A 195 -12.96 9.09 -51.67
CA LYS A 195 -13.13 9.99 -50.52
C LYS A 195 -12.08 11.09 -50.54
N GLU A 196 -12.52 12.28 -50.21
CA GLU A 196 -11.66 13.45 -50.00
C GLU A 196 -12.01 14.05 -48.64
N CYS A 197 -11.12 13.88 -47.66
CA CYS A 197 -11.28 14.37 -46.30
C CYS A 197 -10.26 15.48 -46.05
N THR A 198 -10.71 16.68 -45.65
CA THR A 198 -9.81 17.78 -45.29
C THR A 198 -10.10 18.24 -43.87
N TRP A 199 -9.15 18.03 -42.96
CA TRP A 199 -9.19 18.52 -41.58
C TRP A 199 -8.32 19.76 -41.45
N ARG A 200 -8.91 20.86 -40.98
CA ARG A 200 -8.25 22.14 -40.71
C ARG A 200 -8.12 22.32 -39.21
N ILE A 201 -6.96 21.97 -38.68
CA ILE A 201 -6.68 21.95 -37.25
C ILE A 201 -6.18 23.32 -36.81
N THR A 202 -6.72 23.84 -35.72
CA THR A 202 -6.28 25.07 -35.05
C THR A 202 -6.11 24.80 -33.57
N VAL A 203 -4.92 25.07 -33.06
CA VAL A 203 -4.61 25.10 -31.62
C VAL A 203 -4.54 26.56 -31.15
N PRO A 204 -4.51 26.82 -29.82
CA PRO A 204 -4.34 28.17 -29.29
C PRO A 204 -3.13 28.90 -29.89
N GLU A 205 -3.16 30.23 -29.88
CA GLU A 205 -2.03 31.05 -30.34
C GLU A 205 -0.76 30.73 -29.54
N ASN A 206 0.40 30.97 -30.16
CA ASN A 206 1.75 30.65 -29.62
C ASN A 206 2.06 29.15 -29.44
N HIS A 207 1.24 28.25 -29.97
CA HIS A 207 1.51 26.81 -29.99
C HIS A 207 1.62 26.30 -31.43
N GLN A 208 2.27 25.16 -31.59
CA GLN A 208 2.34 24.39 -32.82
C GLN A 208 1.33 23.24 -32.77
N VAL A 209 0.94 22.74 -33.94
CA VAL A 209 0.21 21.48 -34.08
C VAL A 209 1.24 20.39 -34.34
N ALA A 210 1.24 19.35 -33.53
CA ALA A 210 2.00 18.14 -33.80
C ALA A 210 1.08 16.97 -34.14
N LEU A 211 1.47 16.18 -35.13
CA LEU A 211 0.82 14.94 -35.55
C LEU A 211 1.71 13.75 -35.24
N LYS A 212 1.11 12.75 -34.62
CA LYS A 212 1.73 11.47 -34.31
C LYS A 212 0.88 10.33 -34.87
N PHE A 213 1.47 9.49 -35.71
CA PHE A 213 0.77 8.37 -36.32
C PHE A 213 0.84 7.13 -35.45
N GLN A 214 -0.33 6.58 -35.11
CA GLN A 214 -0.46 5.29 -34.43
C GLN A 214 -0.42 4.13 -35.43
N SER A 215 -0.98 4.34 -36.62
CA SER A 215 -1.10 3.34 -37.68
C SER A 215 -1.22 4.05 -39.02
N PHE A 216 -0.60 3.48 -40.06
CA PHE A 216 -0.60 4.05 -41.40
C PHE A 216 -0.45 2.96 -42.48
N GLU A 217 -1.54 2.72 -43.22
CA GLU A 217 -1.64 1.79 -44.33
C GLU A 217 -2.52 2.40 -45.43
N ILE A 218 -1.88 3.02 -46.42
CA ILE A 218 -2.55 3.60 -47.60
C ILE A 218 -1.99 2.90 -48.85
N GLU A 219 -2.73 2.88 -49.96
CA GLU A 219 -2.24 2.31 -51.22
C GLU A 219 -0.81 2.79 -51.55
N ASN A 220 0.09 1.84 -51.82
CA ASN A 220 1.48 2.15 -52.06
C ASN A 220 1.74 2.55 -53.52
N HIS A 221 2.42 3.69 -53.72
CA HIS A 221 2.85 4.14 -55.05
C HIS A 221 4.08 5.04 -54.93
N ASP A 222 5.05 4.93 -55.84
CA ASP A 222 6.35 5.64 -55.75
C ASP A 222 6.23 7.16 -55.55
N ASN A 223 5.20 7.77 -56.16
CA ASN A 223 4.91 9.21 -56.08
C ASN A 223 3.60 9.55 -55.35
N CYS A 224 2.96 8.58 -54.67
CA CYS A 224 1.70 8.76 -53.94
C CYS A 224 0.59 9.48 -54.75
N VAL A 225 0.38 9.06 -56.00
CA VAL A 225 -0.53 9.72 -56.95
C VAL A 225 -1.95 9.18 -56.85
N TYR A 226 -2.11 7.90 -56.46
CA TYR A 226 -3.40 7.26 -56.20
C TYR A 226 -3.93 7.72 -54.84
N ASP A 227 -3.87 6.87 -53.83
CA ASP A 227 -4.29 7.23 -52.47
C ASP A 227 -3.15 7.89 -51.71
N TYR A 228 -3.46 8.97 -50.99
CA TYR A 228 -2.44 9.71 -50.23
C TYR A 228 -3.00 10.51 -49.07
N LEU A 229 -2.13 10.77 -48.11
CA LEU A 229 -2.30 11.74 -47.05
C LEU A 229 -1.35 12.92 -47.26
N GLU A 230 -1.91 14.11 -47.46
CA GLU A 230 -1.17 15.37 -47.62
C GLU A 230 -1.27 16.21 -46.34
N ILE A 231 -0.15 16.75 -45.87
CA ILE A 231 -0.10 17.57 -44.65
C ILE A 231 0.57 18.90 -44.96
N ARG A 232 -0.09 20.00 -44.60
CA ARG A 232 0.36 21.38 -44.87
C ARG A 232 0.44 22.23 -43.60
N ASP A 233 1.41 23.13 -43.60
CA ASP A 233 1.73 24.05 -42.52
C ASP A 233 0.88 25.33 -42.56
N GLY A 234 -0.43 25.17 -42.40
CA GLY A 234 -1.41 26.26 -42.45
C GLY A 234 -2.75 25.82 -43.03
N HIS A 235 -3.72 26.74 -43.11
CA HIS A 235 -5.06 26.47 -43.66
C HIS A 235 -5.21 26.80 -45.14
N GLU A 236 -4.33 27.64 -45.69
CA GLU A 236 -4.38 28.02 -47.10
C GLU A 236 -3.89 26.85 -47.97
N SER A 237 -4.47 26.69 -49.15
CA SER A 237 -4.03 25.68 -50.13
C SER A 237 -2.58 25.90 -50.61
N THR A 238 -2.09 27.13 -50.49
CA THR A 238 -0.71 27.54 -50.79
C THR A 238 0.24 27.38 -49.60
N SER A 239 -0.25 26.96 -48.43
CA SER A 239 0.59 26.75 -47.25
C SER A 239 1.69 25.71 -47.54
N PRO A 240 2.89 25.85 -46.95
CA PRO A 240 4.01 24.94 -47.18
C PRO A 240 3.61 23.48 -46.98
N LEU A 241 4.06 22.61 -47.88
CA LEU A 241 3.82 21.17 -47.79
C LEU A 241 4.80 20.56 -46.79
N LEU A 242 4.30 20.00 -45.69
CA LEU A 242 5.09 19.26 -44.71
C LEU A 242 5.37 17.84 -45.19
N GLY A 243 4.42 17.24 -45.91
CA GLY A 243 4.66 15.97 -46.58
C GLY A 243 3.43 15.41 -47.28
N ARG A 244 3.68 14.43 -48.15
CA ARG A 244 2.66 13.63 -48.82
C ARG A 244 3.05 12.16 -48.67
N PHE A 245 2.16 11.37 -48.11
CA PHE A 245 2.44 10.03 -47.62
C PHE A 245 1.48 9.01 -48.21
N CYS A 246 2.00 7.81 -48.49
CA CYS A 246 1.26 6.64 -48.93
C CYS A 246 2.08 5.37 -48.61
N GLY A 247 1.50 4.19 -48.80
CA GLY A 247 2.15 2.92 -48.44
C GLY A 247 2.01 2.55 -46.96
N TYR A 248 2.97 1.76 -46.47
CA TYR A 248 2.90 1.09 -45.16
C TYR A 248 3.94 1.59 -44.15
N LYS A 249 4.81 2.51 -44.55
CA LYS A 249 5.79 3.08 -43.62
C LYS A 249 5.09 4.14 -42.78
N ASN A 250 5.08 3.94 -41.46
CA ASN A 250 4.54 4.94 -40.54
C ASN A 250 5.34 6.25 -40.67
N PRO A 251 4.70 7.40 -40.93
CA PRO A 251 5.39 8.68 -40.98
C PRO A 251 6.03 9.04 -39.64
N ASP A 252 7.17 9.72 -39.70
CA ASP A 252 7.79 10.32 -38.51
C ASP A 252 6.87 11.42 -37.96
N ASP A 253 7.08 11.83 -36.71
CA ASP A 253 6.27 12.87 -36.09
C ASP A 253 6.40 14.22 -36.83
N ILE A 254 5.26 14.84 -37.13
CA ILE A 254 5.21 16.07 -37.95
C ILE A 254 4.76 17.24 -37.08
N ARG A 255 5.45 18.38 -37.19
CA ARG A 255 5.13 19.61 -36.46
C ARG A 255 4.89 20.76 -37.44
N SER A 256 3.85 21.56 -37.21
CA SER A 256 3.65 22.84 -37.92
C SER A 256 4.58 23.91 -37.36
N THR A 257 4.82 24.98 -38.12
CA THR A 257 5.57 26.14 -37.63
C THR A 257 4.68 27.10 -36.83
N GLY A 258 3.39 27.17 -37.14
CA GLY A 258 2.39 27.98 -36.44
C GLY A 258 1.26 27.16 -35.81
N ASN A 259 0.19 27.83 -35.38
CA ASN A 259 -0.94 27.21 -34.67
C ASN A 259 -2.01 26.57 -35.58
N LYS A 260 -1.69 26.40 -36.87
CA LYS A 260 -2.62 25.89 -37.89
C LYS A 260 -1.96 24.82 -38.72
N MET A 261 -2.69 23.75 -38.99
CA MET A 261 -2.25 22.65 -39.84
C MET A 261 -3.44 22.10 -40.63
N THR A 262 -3.20 21.73 -41.89
CA THR A 262 -4.19 21.05 -42.72
C THR A 262 -3.74 19.63 -42.99
N VAL A 263 -4.65 18.68 -42.78
CA VAL A 263 -4.47 17.26 -43.12
C VAL A 263 -5.51 16.92 -44.17
N LYS A 264 -5.08 16.39 -45.31
CA LYS A 264 -5.94 16.06 -46.45
C LYS A 264 -5.72 14.62 -46.88
N PHE A 265 -6.74 13.78 -46.74
CA PHE A 265 -6.74 12.41 -47.24
C PHE A 265 -7.54 12.32 -48.55
N VAL A 266 -6.99 11.65 -49.55
CA VAL A 266 -7.64 11.40 -50.84
C VAL A 266 -7.49 9.92 -51.20
N SER A 267 -8.60 9.30 -51.61
CA SER A 267 -8.62 7.95 -52.19
C SER A 267 -9.25 7.93 -53.58
N ASP A 268 -8.79 7.02 -54.44
CA ASP A 268 -9.26 6.81 -55.79
C ASP A 268 -10.34 5.71 -55.86
N ARG A 269 -10.65 5.21 -57.06
CA ARG A 269 -11.73 4.24 -57.28
C ARG A 269 -11.40 2.82 -56.80
N SER A 270 -10.14 2.48 -56.58
CA SER A 270 -9.65 1.11 -56.36
C SER A 270 -8.64 1.01 -55.21
N VAL A 271 -8.31 -0.23 -54.81
CA VAL A 271 -7.25 -0.56 -53.84
C VAL A 271 -7.34 0.17 -52.49
N GLN A 272 -8.31 -0.23 -51.68
CA GLN A 272 -8.46 0.25 -50.32
C GLN A 272 -7.55 -0.53 -49.36
N LYS A 273 -7.18 0.12 -48.25
CA LYS A 273 -6.40 -0.45 -47.14
C LYS A 273 -6.98 0.01 -45.82
N ALA A 274 -6.50 -0.52 -44.69
CA ALA A 274 -6.99 -0.16 -43.35
C ALA A 274 -6.95 1.35 -43.07
N GLY A 275 -6.06 2.10 -43.73
CA GLY A 275 -5.98 3.55 -43.65
C GLY A 275 -5.09 4.01 -42.51
N PHE A 276 -5.44 5.10 -41.82
CA PHE A 276 -4.58 5.67 -40.80
C PHE A 276 -5.34 6.06 -39.54
N ALA A 277 -4.60 6.04 -38.43
CA ALA A 277 -4.99 6.66 -37.18
C ALA A 277 -3.85 7.55 -36.68
N ALA A 278 -4.15 8.83 -36.46
CA ALA A 278 -3.19 9.82 -36.02
C ALA A 278 -3.76 10.67 -34.89
N ASP A 279 -2.95 10.93 -33.88
CA ASP A 279 -3.25 11.91 -32.85
C ASP A 279 -2.69 13.25 -33.28
N PHE A 280 -3.47 14.31 -33.09
CA PHE A 280 -2.94 15.67 -33.08
C PHE A 280 -2.94 16.20 -31.66
N ILE A 281 -1.92 16.97 -31.32
CA ILE A 281 -1.77 17.61 -30.02
C ILE A 281 -1.20 19.02 -30.20
N LYS A 282 -1.54 19.91 -29.27
CA LYS A 282 -0.84 21.19 -29.12
C LYS A 282 0.58 20.87 -28.66
N GLU A 283 1.53 21.53 -29.30
CA GLU A 283 2.95 21.39 -29.05
C GLU A 283 3.52 22.76 -28.71
N LEU A 284 4.35 22.80 -27.68
CA LEU A 284 5.18 23.93 -27.32
C LEU A 284 6.56 23.36 -26.99
N ASP A 285 7.62 24.01 -27.47
CA ASP A 285 8.97 23.62 -27.06
C ASP A 285 9.28 24.28 -25.71
N GLU A 286 8.91 23.61 -24.61
CA GLU A 286 9.07 24.19 -23.27
C GLU A 286 10.55 24.39 -22.91
N CYS A 287 11.46 23.63 -23.52
CA CYS A 287 12.90 23.74 -23.29
C CYS A 287 13.54 25.02 -23.85
N LYS A 288 12.83 25.79 -24.69
CA LYS A 288 13.29 27.12 -25.13
C LYS A 288 12.97 28.23 -24.11
N GLY A 289 12.12 27.94 -23.13
CA GLY A 289 11.74 28.86 -22.06
C GLY A 289 12.36 28.51 -20.70
N ASP A 290 11.75 29.02 -19.63
CA ASP A 290 12.06 28.58 -18.27
C ASP A 290 11.35 27.24 -18.00
N HIS A 291 12.09 26.15 -18.22
CA HIS A 291 11.60 24.78 -18.10
C HIS A 291 11.69 24.21 -16.67
N GLY A 292 12.48 24.84 -15.79
CA GLY A 292 12.64 24.40 -14.41
C GLY A 292 13.30 23.02 -14.23
N CYS A 293 14.02 22.51 -15.25
CA CYS A 293 14.88 21.33 -15.10
C CYS A 293 16.20 21.77 -14.49
N GLU A 294 16.72 21.03 -13.51
CA GLU A 294 18.01 21.35 -12.88
C GLU A 294 19.18 21.16 -13.84
N HIS A 295 19.15 20.09 -14.63
CA HIS A 295 20.16 19.79 -15.64
C HIS A 295 19.62 19.99 -17.05
N GLU A 296 19.36 18.91 -17.78
CA GLU A 296 19.03 18.94 -19.20
C GLU A 296 17.52 18.87 -19.39
N CYS A 297 17.01 19.57 -20.40
CA CYS A 297 15.61 19.53 -20.80
C CYS A 297 15.52 18.89 -22.18
N THR A 298 14.70 17.86 -22.30
CA THR A 298 14.39 17.25 -23.60
C THR A 298 12.92 17.47 -23.92
N ASN A 299 12.68 18.19 -25.02
CA ASN A 299 11.33 18.48 -25.46
C ASN A 299 10.71 17.21 -26.05
N THR A 300 9.52 16.85 -25.57
CA THR A 300 8.73 15.72 -26.07
C THR A 300 7.47 16.24 -26.75
N LEU A 301 6.68 15.37 -27.37
CA LEU A 301 5.45 15.80 -28.01
C LEU A 301 4.33 16.02 -26.99
N GLY A 302 3.91 17.28 -26.85
CA GLY A 302 2.89 17.77 -25.94
C GLY A 302 3.35 17.96 -24.49
N ALA A 303 4.65 17.84 -24.22
CA ALA A 303 5.28 17.99 -22.90
C ALA A 303 6.81 18.05 -23.03
N TYR A 304 7.52 18.16 -21.91
CA TYR A 304 8.97 17.99 -21.83
C TYR A 304 9.33 17.06 -20.67
N LYS A 305 10.53 16.48 -20.72
CA LYS A 305 11.10 15.74 -19.58
C LYS A 305 12.49 16.29 -19.25
N CYS A 306 12.81 16.28 -17.96
CA CYS A 306 14.15 16.62 -17.50
C CYS A 306 15.05 15.39 -17.51
N GLU A 307 16.31 15.57 -17.84
CA GLU A 307 17.34 14.54 -17.84
C GLU A 307 18.55 15.01 -17.02
N CYS A 308 19.22 14.07 -16.37
CA CYS A 308 20.36 14.37 -15.52
C CYS A 308 21.67 14.01 -16.22
N ARG A 309 22.72 14.79 -15.93
CA ARG A 309 24.08 14.50 -16.41
C ARG A 309 24.58 13.18 -15.82
N ILE A 310 25.54 12.56 -16.50
CA ILE A 310 26.18 11.31 -16.06
C ILE A 310 26.69 11.47 -14.62
N GLY A 311 26.33 10.52 -13.75
CA GLY A 311 26.63 10.54 -12.30
C GLY A 311 25.46 10.98 -11.42
N TYR A 312 24.40 11.54 -12.02
CA TYR A 312 23.20 11.99 -11.33
C TYR A 312 21.96 11.23 -11.82
N GLU A 313 20.95 11.12 -10.96
CA GLU A 313 19.65 10.55 -11.26
C GLU A 313 18.52 11.57 -11.05
N LEU A 314 17.46 11.42 -11.82
CA LEU A 314 16.32 12.33 -11.75
C LEU A 314 15.53 12.04 -10.46
N HIS A 315 15.36 13.08 -9.65
CA HIS A 315 14.54 13.06 -8.45
C HIS A 315 13.08 12.75 -8.79
N SER A 316 12.33 12.23 -7.83
CA SER A 316 10.91 11.87 -8.00
C SER A 316 9.98 13.03 -8.37
N ASP A 317 10.44 14.28 -8.26
CA ASP A 317 9.71 15.47 -8.72
C ASP A 317 9.78 15.66 -10.25
N GLY A 318 10.59 14.85 -10.94
CA GLY A 318 10.78 14.87 -12.38
C GLY A 318 11.59 16.06 -12.90
N LYS A 319 12.24 16.83 -12.02
CA LYS A 319 12.92 18.09 -12.37
C LYS A 319 14.33 18.23 -11.80
N LYS A 320 14.51 17.86 -10.54
CA LYS A 320 15.81 17.94 -9.85
C LYS A 320 16.66 16.72 -10.13
N CYS A 321 17.96 16.88 -9.95
CA CYS A 321 18.94 15.83 -10.12
C CYS A 321 19.69 15.62 -8.81
N GLU A 322 19.71 14.38 -8.33
CA GLU A 322 20.45 13.96 -7.15
C GLU A 322 21.60 13.03 -7.54
N ASP A 323 22.60 12.86 -6.68
CA ASP A 323 23.68 11.92 -6.95
C ASP A 323 23.10 10.50 -7.09
N ALA A 324 23.59 9.75 -8.09
CA ALA A 324 23.12 8.39 -8.30
C ALA A 324 23.38 7.52 -7.04
N CYS A 325 22.36 6.83 -6.57
CA CYS A 325 22.46 6.03 -5.36
C CYS A 325 23.46 4.87 -5.46
N GLY A 326 24.09 4.56 -4.32
CA GLY A 326 25.06 3.47 -4.18
C GLY A 326 26.52 3.93 -4.20
N GLY A 327 27.44 2.97 -4.32
CA GLY A 327 28.89 3.18 -4.35
C GLY A 327 29.62 2.61 -3.14
N VAL A 328 30.95 2.83 -3.11
CA VAL A 328 31.83 2.40 -2.01
C VAL A 328 32.07 3.57 -1.07
N ILE A 329 31.89 3.35 0.23
CA ILE A 329 32.05 4.35 1.29
C ILE A 329 33.17 3.91 2.22
N GLU A 330 34.25 4.69 2.30
CA GLU A 330 35.42 4.42 3.16
C GLU A 330 35.49 5.36 4.39
N GLU A 331 34.41 6.09 4.66
CA GLU A 331 34.31 7.01 5.79
C GLU A 331 34.05 6.27 7.11
N THR A 332 34.47 6.85 8.24
CA THR A 332 34.28 6.26 9.58
C THR A 332 32.89 6.49 10.15
N ASN A 333 32.12 7.42 9.59
CA ASN A 333 30.71 7.64 9.89
C ASN A 333 30.04 8.32 8.69
N GLY A 334 28.72 8.29 8.65
CA GLY A 334 27.98 8.93 7.58
C GLY A 334 26.50 8.61 7.61
N THR A 335 25.79 9.06 6.58
CA THR A 335 24.35 8.82 6.41
C THR A 335 24.11 8.20 5.04
N ILE A 336 23.21 7.22 4.98
CA ILE A 336 22.72 6.60 3.76
C ILE A 336 21.22 6.88 3.70
N ILE A 337 20.78 7.46 2.59
CA ILE A 337 19.37 7.73 2.34
C ILE A 337 18.94 7.00 1.06
N SER A 338 17.68 6.57 1.01
CA SER A 338 17.08 6.13 -0.24
C SER A 338 16.99 7.30 -1.24
N PRO A 339 16.98 7.02 -2.55
CA PRO A 339 16.78 8.06 -3.56
C PRO A 339 15.53 8.90 -3.26
N SER A 340 15.63 10.21 -3.46
CA SER A 340 14.57 11.20 -3.29
C SER A 340 14.02 11.38 -1.86
N PHE A 341 14.67 10.81 -0.83
CA PHE A 341 14.26 11.00 0.57
C PHE A 341 14.29 12.49 0.99
N PRO A 342 13.24 13.04 1.64
CA PRO A 342 12.09 12.38 2.27
C PRO A 342 10.84 12.21 1.39
N ASP A 343 10.92 12.57 0.11
CA ASP A 343 9.86 12.31 -0.86
C ASP A 343 9.82 10.81 -1.26
N LEU A 344 8.86 10.45 -2.09
CA LEU A 344 8.67 9.05 -2.49
C LEU A 344 9.85 8.57 -3.34
N TYR A 345 10.42 7.41 -3.02
CA TYR A 345 11.50 6.84 -3.83
C TYR A 345 10.98 6.43 -5.22
N PRO A 346 11.81 6.43 -6.28
CA PRO A 346 11.36 6.04 -7.62
C PRO A 346 11.13 4.51 -7.79
N PRO A 347 10.25 4.08 -8.71
CA PRO A 347 10.08 2.66 -9.05
C PRO A 347 11.27 2.08 -9.82
N ASN A 348 11.43 0.75 -9.78
CA ASN A 348 12.47 -0.04 -10.47
C ASN A 348 13.89 0.41 -10.14
N LYS A 349 14.14 0.85 -8.90
CA LYS A 349 15.46 1.28 -8.46
C LYS A 349 16.24 0.13 -7.87
N PHE A 350 17.55 0.18 -8.06
CA PHE A 350 18.48 -0.78 -7.50
C PHE A 350 19.74 -0.04 -7.08
N CYS A 351 19.96 0.08 -5.77
CA CYS A 351 21.08 0.81 -5.18
C CYS A 351 21.91 -0.16 -4.35
N ILE A 352 23.24 -0.11 -4.51
CA ILE A 352 24.15 -0.91 -3.69
C ILE A 352 25.16 0.02 -3.03
N TRP A 353 25.17 0.05 -1.70
CA TRP A 353 26.22 0.69 -0.92
C TRP A 353 27.13 -0.37 -0.31
N GLU A 354 28.43 -0.15 -0.41
CA GLU A 354 29.45 -0.98 0.22
C GLU A 354 30.28 -0.12 1.17
N ILE A 355 30.04 -0.26 2.46
CA ILE A 355 30.78 0.45 3.51
C ILE A 355 32.00 -0.40 3.86
N ILE A 356 33.19 0.18 3.75
CA ILE A 356 34.47 -0.48 4.05
C ILE A 356 35.16 0.30 5.16
N ALA A 357 35.19 -0.29 6.35
CA ALA A 357 35.94 0.22 7.47
C ALA A 357 37.41 -0.28 7.43
N PRO A 358 38.33 0.37 8.16
CA PRO A 358 39.68 -0.14 8.35
C PRO A 358 39.68 -1.57 8.94
N PRO A 359 40.74 -2.38 8.72
CA PRO A 359 40.86 -3.69 9.34
C PRO A 359 40.71 -3.59 10.86
N GLN A 360 40.06 -4.60 11.48
CA GLN A 360 39.74 -4.65 12.92
C GLN A 360 38.63 -3.70 13.39
N TYR A 361 37.94 -3.01 12.48
CA TYR A 361 36.75 -2.22 12.82
C TYR A 361 35.48 -2.96 12.42
N ARG A 362 34.39 -2.68 13.13
CA ARG A 362 33.02 -3.09 12.80
C ARG A 362 32.19 -1.86 12.47
N ILE A 363 31.19 -2.04 11.63
CA ILE A 363 30.29 -1.00 11.12
C ILE A 363 28.94 -1.21 11.78
N THR A 364 28.46 -0.20 12.50
CA THR A 364 27.11 -0.18 13.05
C THR A 364 26.22 0.68 12.17
N LEU A 365 25.09 0.14 11.74
CA LEU A 365 24.06 0.80 10.94
C LEU A 365 22.78 0.94 11.77
N ASN A 366 22.26 2.16 11.85
CA ASN A 366 21.06 2.49 12.59
C ASN A 366 20.08 3.26 11.71
N PHE A 367 18.90 2.70 11.47
CA PHE A 367 17.85 3.37 10.70
C PHE A 367 17.14 4.43 11.56
N THR A 368 17.07 5.65 11.03
CA THR A 368 16.33 6.78 11.63
C THR A 368 14.92 6.93 11.06
N HIS A 369 14.72 6.48 9.82
CA HIS A 369 13.44 6.43 9.13
C HIS A 369 13.38 5.19 8.23
N PHE A 370 12.21 4.54 8.13
CA PHE A 370 12.02 3.36 7.28
C PHE A 370 10.54 3.18 6.92
N ASP A 371 10.22 3.29 5.64
CA ASP A 371 8.87 3.14 5.07
C ASP A 371 8.99 2.69 3.61
N LEU A 372 8.87 1.39 3.39
CA LEU A 372 8.91 0.71 2.09
C LEU A 372 7.61 -0.07 1.84
N GLU A 373 7.33 -0.39 0.57
CA GLU A 373 6.24 -1.31 0.23
C GLU A 373 6.45 -2.72 0.82
N GLY A 374 5.35 -3.39 1.15
CA GLY A 374 5.33 -4.77 1.61
C GLY A 374 4.95 -4.91 3.09
N ASN A 375 4.79 -6.17 3.50
CA ASN A 375 4.53 -6.54 4.89
C ASN A 375 5.80 -7.17 5.48
N ASN A 376 6.10 -6.87 6.75
CA ASN A 376 7.32 -7.29 7.46
C ASN A 376 7.60 -8.82 7.54
N GLN A 377 6.77 -9.68 6.94
CA GLN A 377 6.92 -11.13 6.92
C GLN A 377 7.56 -11.64 5.62
N ASP A 378 7.18 -11.09 4.46
CA ASP A 378 7.65 -11.51 3.14
C ASP A 378 7.92 -10.26 2.30
N CYS A 379 9.19 -9.83 2.28
CA CYS A 379 9.67 -8.66 1.55
C CYS A 379 9.85 -8.95 0.05
N GLU A 380 8.76 -9.36 -0.61
CA GLU A 380 8.76 -9.74 -2.04
C GLU A 380 8.69 -8.55 -2.99
N TYR A 381 8.25 -7.39 -2.49
CA TYR A 381 8.17 -6.13 -3.23
C TYR A 381 9.46 -5.32 -3.00
N ASP A 382 9.33 -4.15 -2.39
CA ASP A 382 10.45 -3.27 -2.12
C ASP A 382 11.19 -3.70 -0.86
N SER A 383 12.51 -3.75 -0.93
CA SER A 383 13.29 -4.29 0.17
C SER A 383 14.71 -3.73 0.26
N VAL A 384 15.24 -3.80 1.48
CA VAL A 384 16.65 -3.53 1.80
C VAL A 384 17.27 -4.82 2.33
N ASP A 385 18.21 -5.40 1.58
CA ASP A 385 18.99 -6.58 1.97
C ASP A 385 20.35 -6.13 2.53
N ILE A 386 20.71 -6.60 3.72
CA ILE A 386 21.93 -6.19 4.43
C ILE A 386 22.79 -7.40 4.74
N ARG A 387 24.06 -7.33 4.32
CA ARG A 387 25.02 -8.42 4.42
C ARG A 387 26.40 -7.94 4.86
N SER A 388 27.06 -8.71 5.71
CA SER A 388 28.48 -8.49 6.04
C SER A 388 29.36 -9.45 5.26
N LYS A 389 30.51 -8.93 4.81
CA LYS A 389 31.55 -9.72 4.15
C LYS A 389 32.67 -10.02 5.15
N MET A 390 33.04 -11.30 5.28
CA MET A 390 34.12 -11.77 6.16
C MET A 390 35.44 -11.98 5.40
N ALA A 391 36.53 -12.21 6.13
CA ALA A 391 37.89 -12.30 5.58
C ALA A 391 38.14 -13.53 4.68
N ASP A 392 37.27 -14.53 4.72
CA ASP A 392 37.28 -15.77 3.93
C ASP A 392 36.32 -15.74 2.74
N ASP A 393 35.79 -14.56 2.38
CA ASP A 393 34.75 -14.37 1.36
C ASP A 393 33.39 -15.00 1.76
N GLU A 394 33.21 -15.48 3.00
CA GLU A 394 31.89 -15.85 3.53
C GLU A 394 31.02 -14.60 3.77
N VAL A 395 29.74 -14.72 3.45
CA VAL A 395 28.76 -13.63 3.53
C VAL A 395 27.73 -13.93 4.61
N ARG A 396 27.68 -13.09 5.65
CA ARG A 396 26.65 -13.16 6.69
C ARG A 396 25.47 -12.28 6.31
N LYS A 397 24.30 -12.88 6.14
CA LYS A 397 23.04 -12.14 5.94
C LYS A 397 22.47 -11.68 7.29
N HIS A 398 22.24 -10.38 7.45
CA HIS A 398 21.60 -9.80 8.63
C HIS A 398 20.09 -9.77 8.52
N GLY A 399 19.56 -9.56 7.31
CA GLY A 399 18.13 -9.61 7.05
C GLY A 399 17.74 -9.01 5.70
N VAL A 400 16.47 -9.17 5.37
CA VAL A 400 15.78 -8.42 4.32
C VAL A 400 14.66 -7.65 5.01
N PHE A 401 14.61 -6.34 4.79
CA PHE A 401 13.71 -5.43 5.49
C PHE A 401 12.79 -4.71 4.50
N CYS A 402 11.54 -4.55 4.87
CA CYS A 402 10.48 -3.89 4.09
C CYS A 402 9.40 -3.39 5.07
N GLY A 403 8.36 -2.72 4.57
CA GLY A 403 7.30 -2.14 5.40
C GLY A 403 7.72 -0.88 6.14
N SER A 404 6.97 -0.51 7.19
CA SER A 404 7.16 0.73 7.96
C SER A 404 7.77 0.54 9.35
N ARG A 405 8.15 -0.70 9.70
CA ARG A 405 8.82 -0.98 10.97
C ARG A 405 10.31 -0.72 10.82
N LEU A 406 10.85 0.12 11.70
CA LEU A 406 12.29 0.35 11.78
C LEU A 406 13.04 -0.98 12.00
N PRO A 407 14.03 -1.31 11.14
CA PRO A 407 14.94 -2.42 11.37
C PRO A 407 15.70 -2.26 12.68
N PRO A 408 16.09 -3.36 13.34
CA PRO A 408 16.98 -3.28 14.50
C PRO A 408 18.33 -2.70 14.10
N VAL A 409 19.09 -2.21 15.09
CA VAL A 409 20.47 -1.78 14.87
C VAL A 409 21.31 -2.98 14.41
N ILE A 410 22.01 -2.83 13.30
CA ILE A 410 22.81 -3.90 12.68
C ILE A 410 24.28 -3.58 12.87
N THR A 411 25.05 -4.53 13.40
CA THR A 411 26.51 -4.41 13.50
C THR A 411 27.15 -5.47 12.61
N SER A 412 28.04 -5.05 11.71
CA SER A 412 28.71 -5.96 10.77
C SER A 412 29.57 -6.99 11.50
N GLU A 413 29.77 -8.19 10.93
CA GLU A 413 30.67 -9.21 11.54
C GLU A 413 32.15 -8.99 11.23
N GLY A 414 32.45 -8.19 10.20
CA GLY A 414 33.80 -7.79 9.81
C GLY A 414 33.85 -6.29 9.50
N ASN A 415 34.87 -5.87 8.75
CA ASN A 415 35.07 -4.48 8.37
C ASN A 415 34.33 -4.07 7.08
N SER A 416 33.40 -4.90 6.59
CA SER A 416 32.65 -4.63 5.37
C SER A 416 31.15 -4.92 5.58
N LEU A 417 30.32 -3.96 5.18
CA LEU A 417 28.86 -4.02 5.22
C LEU A 417 28.29 -3.59 3.86
N ARG A 418 27.53 -4.49 3.22
CA ARG A 418 26.86 -4.28 1.95
C ARG A 418 25.36 -4.13 2.16
N ILE A 419 24.80 -3.08 1.59
CA ILE A 419 23.38 -2.70 1.71
C ILE A 419 22.81 -2.60 0.29
N GLU A 420 21.79 -3.38 -0.01
CA GLU A 420 21.14 -3.44 -1.32
C GLU A 420 19.69 -3.00 -1.20
N PHE A 421 19.32 -1.87 -1.79
CA PHE A 421 17.94 -1.42 -1.89
C PHE A 421 17.39 -1.76 -3.27
N SER A 422 16.21 -2.37 -3.32
CA SER A 422 15.48 -2.68 -4.55
C SER A 422 14.05 -2.18 -4.45
N SER A 423 13.56 -1.49 -5.47
CA SER A 423 12.13 -1.20 -5.66
C SER A 423 11.59 -1.80 -6.95
N ASP A 424 10.30 -2.14 -6.96
CA ASP A 424 9.60 -2.66 -8.13
C ASP A 424 8.84 -1.56 -8.88
N ASN A 425 7.98 -1.94 -9.83
CA ASN A 425 7.20 -0.99 -10.63
C ASN A 425 5.87 -0.58 -10.00
N SER A 426 5.67 -0.87 -8.70
CA SER A 426 4.40 -0.70 -8.00
C SER A 426 4.43 0.43 -6.97
N VAL A 427 4.11 0.23 -5.69
CA VAL A 427 3.80 1.32 -4.75
C VAL A 427 5.07 1.96 -4.20
N GLN A 428 5.22 3.27 -4.38
CA GLN A 428 6.30 4.02 -3.74
C GLN A 428 5.90 4.50 -2.34
N LYS A 429 6.88 4.54 -1.43
CA LYS A 429 6.77 5.05 -0.06
C LYS A 429 7.89 6.06 0.23
N SER A 430 7.93 6.61 1.45
CA SER A 430 8.88 7.67 1.79
C SER A 430 10.34 7.21 1.90
N GLY A 431 10.61 5.89 1.87
CA GLY A 431 11.97 5.36 1.79
C GLY A 431 12.64 5.20 3.14
N PHE A 432 13.94 5.38 3.22
CA PHE A 432 14.70 5.22 4.46
C PHE A 432 15.84 6.22 4.60
N GLY A 433 16.22 6.48 5.84
CA GLY A 433 17.44 7.19 6.20
C GLY A 433 18.15 6.46 7.33
N ALA A 434 19.43 6.13 7.15
CA ALA A 434 20.23 5.37 8.09
C ALA A 434 21.55 6.07 8.39
N LEU A 435 21.94 6.07 9.66
CA LEU A 435 23.24 6.55 10.11
C LEU A 435 24.16 5.35 10.29
N PHE A 436 25.41 5.46 9.85
CA PHE A 436 26.43 4.47 10.17
C PHE A 436 27.63 5.09 10.86
N PHE A 437 28.30 4.29 11.68
CA PHE A 437 29.57 4.63 12.30
C PHE A 437 30.41 3.38 12.49
N THR A 438 31.73 3.55 12.49
CA THR A 438 32.68 2.48 12.71
C THR A 438 33.21 2.51 14.13
N ASP A 439 33.45 1.33 14.67
CA ASP A 439 33.99 1.12 15.99
C ASP A 439 35.09 0.07 15.91
N LYS A 440 36.16 0.25 16.69
CA LYS A 440 37.24 -0.73 16.70
C LYS A 440 36.77 -1.95 17.49
N ASP A 441 36.90 -3.15 16.92
CA ASP A 441 36.63 -4.39 17.64
C ASP A 441 37.91 -4.86 18.33
N GLU A 442 38.13 -4.42 19.57
CA GLU A 442 39.28 -4.88 20.35
C GLU A 442 39.20 -6.36 20.71
N CYS A 443 38.02 -6.97 20.68
CA CYS A 443 37.82 -8.40 20.95
C CYS A 443 38.29 -9.29 19.80
N ALA A 444 38.31 -8.78 18.57
CA ALA A 444 38.75 -9.55 17.39
C ALA A 444 40.22 -10.00 17.46
N THR A 445 41.06 -9.31 18.24
CA THR A 445 42.48 -9.66 18.41
C THR A 445 42.75 -10.15 19.83
N ASN A 446 43.20 -11.40 19.97
CA ASN A 446 43.56 -12.01 21.26
C ASN A 446 42.47 -11.86 22.35
N ASN A 447 41.19 -11.91 21.96
CA ASN A 447 40.03 -11.76 22.86
C ASN A 447 40.08 -10.47 23.70
N GLY A 448 40.63 -9.36 23.18
CA GLY A 448 40.84 -8.11 23.93
C GLY A 448 41.77 -8.25 25.14
N GLY A 449 42.47 -9.38 25.28
CA GLY A 449 43.21 -9.72 26.51
C GLY A 449 42.32 -10.18 27.66
N CYS A 450 41.04 -10.49 27.43
CA CYS A 450 40.14 -11.04 28.42
C CYS A 450 40.42 -12.54 28.64
N GLN A 451 40.45 -12.98 29.91
CA GLN A 451 40.65 -14.40 30.23
C GLN A 451 39.50 -15.29 29.75
N HIS A 452 38.25 -14.81 29.85
CA HIS A 452 37.05 -15.57 29.45
C HIS A 452 36.35 -14.92 28.25
N ILE A 453 35.47 -13.94 28.48
CA ILE A 453 34.61 -13.36 27.44
C ILE A 453 34.99 -11.91 27.22
N CYS A 454 35.27 -11.51 25.98
CA CYS A 454 35.36 -10.11 25.59
C CYS A 454 34.05 -9.63 24.98
N LYS A 455 33.56 -8.47 25.43
CA LYS A 455 32.37 -7.80 24.89
C LYS A 455 32.77 -6.46 24.31
N ASN A 456 32.68 -6.32 22.99
CA ASN A 456 32.95 -5.06 22.32
C ASN A 456 31.83 -4.04 22.64
N THR A 457 32.20 -2.79 22.91
CA THR A 457 31.30 -1.68 23.22
C THR A 457 31.63 -0.48 22.35
N ILE A 458 30.72 0.47 22.18
CA ILE A 458 31.01 1.63 21.32
C ILE A 458 32.15 2.45 21.95
N GLY A 459 33.30 2.50 21.27
CA GLY A 459 34.52 3.22 21.66
C GLY A 459 35.42 2.51 22.67
N SER A 460 35.13 1.26 23.07
CA SER A 460 35.91 0.48 24.05
C SER A 460 35.48 -1.00 24.06
N TYR A 461 36.01 -1.81 24.98
CA TYR A 461 35.50 -3.15 25.24
C TYR A 461 35.51 -3.44 26.75
N ALA A 462 34.81 -4.50 27.15
CA ALA A 462 34.78 -4.97 28.53
C ALA A 462 34.93 -6.49 28.61
N CYS A 463 35.72 -6.95 29.57
CA CYS A 463 35.82 -8.37 29.86
C CYS A 463 34.68 -8.82 30.79
N SER A 464 34.20 -10.04 30.59
CA SER A 464 33.25 -10.70 31.47
C SER A 464 33.64 -12.15 31.69
N CYS A 465 33.20 -12.72 32.80
CA CYS A 465 33.58 -14.07 33.21
C CYS A 465 32.43 -15.05 33.02
N HIS A 466 32.76 -16.31 32.71
CA HIS A 466 31.81 -17.41 32.76
C HIS A 466 31.25 -17.62 34.18
N ASN A 467 30.09 -18.29 34.28
CA ASN A 467 29.40 -18.53 35.54
C ASN A 467 30.32 -19.18 36.60
N GLY A 468 30.34 -18.62 37.82
CA GLY A 468 31.21 -19.07 38.91
C GLY A 468 32.51 -18.28 39.10
N PHE A 469 32.79 -17.30 38.24
CA PHE A 469 33.98 -16.44 38.33
C PHE A 469 33.60 -14.96 38.37
N VAL A 470 34.35 -14.16 39.13
CA VAL A 470 34.24 -12.70 39.19
C VAL A 470 35.42 -12.06 38.47
N LEU A 471 35.16 -10.94 37.80
CA LEU A 471 36.21 -10.19 37.13
C LEU A 471 37.19 -9.68 38.18
N HIS A 472 38.46 -10.01 37.97
CA HIS A 472 39.58 -9.60 38.80
C HIS A 472 39.78 -8.09 38.69
N GLU A 473 40.43 -7.47 39.68
CA GLU A 473 40.61 -6.00 39.76
C GLU A 473 41.40 -5.40 38.57
N ASN A 474 42.10 -6.25 37.80
CA ASN A 474 42.76 -5.83 36.57
C ASN A 474 41.81 -5.74 35.36
N ASN A 475 40.49 -5.99 35.54
CA ASN A 475 39.45 -5.96 34.51
C ASN A 475 39.67 -6.92 33.33
N HIS A 476 40.61 -7.88 33.44
CA HIS A 476 40.97 -8.82 32.38
C HIS A 476 40.84 -10.28 32.82
N ASP A 477 41.30 -10.58 34.04
CA ASP A 477 41.31 -11.94 34.57
C ASP A 477 40.03 -12.27 35.32
N CYS A 478 39.77 -13.57 35.50
CA CYS A 478 38.60 -14.11 36.16
C CYS A 478 39.04 -14.93 37.37
N LYS A 479 38.62 -14.49 38.57
CA LYS A 479 38.91 -15.13 39.86
C LYS A 479 37.72 -15.99 40.29
N GLU A 480 37.96 -17.10 40.99
CA GLU A 480 36.87 -17.83 41.67
C GLU A 480 36.16 -16.87 42.64
N GLY A 481 34.91 -16.56 42.31
CA GLY A 481 34.05 -15.69 43.10
C GLY A 481 33.00 -16.50 43.83
N SER A 482 32.46 -15.94 44.91
CA SER A 482 31.16 -16.37 45.41
C SER A 482 30.17 -16.34 44.24
N CYS A 483 29.47 -17.45 44.03
CA CYS A 483 28.55 -17.66 42.91
C CYS A 483 27.24 -16.88 43.14
N SER A 484 27.32 -15.57 43.24
CA SER A 484 26.18 -14.68 43.52
C SER A 484 25.91 -13.81 42.29
N HIS A 485 24.72 -13.94 41.73
CA HIS A 485 24.30 -13.29 40.50
C HIS A 485 23.15 -12.31 40.78
N GLN A 486 23.23 -11.10 40.24
CA GLN A 486 22.11 -10.16 40.21
C GLN A 486 21.54 -10.13 38.79
N ILE A 487 20.26 -10.47 38.66
CA ILE A 487 19.58 -10.59 37.38
C ILE A 487 18.52 -9.50 37.29
N THR A 488 18.76 -8.53 36.41
CA THR A 488 17.85 -7.40 36.15
C THR A 488 17.21 -7.45 34.76
N THR A 489 17.61 -8.41 33.91
CA THR A 489 17.04 -8.55 32.56
C THR A 489 15.64 -9.14 32.62
N PRO A 490 14.70 -8.68 31.77
CA PRO A 490 13.29 -9.08 31.84
C PRO A 490 13.05 -10.54 31.45
N PHE A 491 13.96 -11.14 30.67
CA PHE A 491 13.99 -12.57 30.37
C PHE A 491 15.44 -13.06 30.36
N GLY A 492 15.63 -14.36 30.45
CA GLY A 492 16.94 -14.98 30.28
C GLY A 492 16.96 -16.43 30.73
N GLU A 493 18.16 -17.00 30.72
CA GLU A 493 18.41 -18.39 31.09
C GLU A 493 19.47 -18.45 32.19
N ILE A 494 19.26 -19.34 33.14
CA ILE A 494 20.19 -19.66 34.22
C ILE A 494 20.52 -21.14 34.19
N THR A 495 21.74 -21.46 34.59
CA THR A 495 22.23 -22.82 34.68
C THR A 495 22.95 -23.05 36.01
N SER A 496 22.95 -24.31 36.47
CA SER A 496 23.89 -24.72 37.50
C SER A 496 25.33 -24.56 37.01
N PRO A 497 26.30 -24.37 37.92
CA PRO A 497 27.70 -24.33 37.54
C PRO A 497 28.10 -25.59 36.78
N ASN A 498 28.91 -25.43 35.73
CA ASN A 498 29.38 -26.48 34.82
C ASN A 498 28.31 -27.17 33.94
N PHE A 499 27.03 -26.80 33.99
CA PHE A 499 26.01 -27.40 33.13
C PHE A 499 26.42 -27.32 31.63
N PRO A 500 26.28 -28.39 30.83
CA PRO A 500 25.56 -29.65 31.08
C PRO A 500 26.37 -30.73 31.81
N ASP A 501 27.63 -30.45 32.17
CA ASP A 501 28.45 -31.33 32.98
C ASP A 501 28.06 -31.26 34.47
N TYR A 502 28.70 -32.12 35.26
CA TYR A 502 28.39 -32.27 36.68
C TYR A 502 28.72 -31.00 37.48
N TYR A 503 27.77 -30.54 38.30
CA TYR A 503 28.01 -29.37 39.16
C TYR A 503 29.10 -29.67 40.22
N PRO A 504 29.82 -28.68 40.74
CA PRO A 504 30.87 -28.90 41.74
C PRO A 504 30.30 -29.21 43.14
N SER A 505 31.07 -29.93 43.96
CA SER A 505 30.75 -30.17 45.37
C SER A 505 31.02 -28.93 46.23
N ARG A 506 30.30 -28.80 47.37
CA ARG A 506 30.43 -27.71 48.36
C ARG A 506 30.28 -26.30 47.75
N LYS A 507 29.31 -26.11 46.88
CA LYS A 507 29.04 -24.82 46.26
C LYS A 507 27.75 -24.23 46.78
N ASP A 508 27.81 -22.95 47.08
CA ASP A 508 26.67 -22.09 47.38
C ASP A 508 26.55 -21.06 46.25
N CYS A 509 25.50 -21.19 45.44
CA CYS A 509 25.18 -20.28 44.35
C CYS A 509 23.86 -19.58 44.60
N ALA A 510 23.84 -18.26 44.48
CA ALA A 510 22.67 -17.42 44.69
C ALA A 510 22.36 -16.60 43.44
N TRP A 511 21.08 -16.46 43.11
CA TRP A 511 20.58 -15.53 42.09
C TRP A 511 19.53 -14.63 42.72
N LEU A 512 19.77 -13.32 42.70
CA LEU A 512 18.80 -12.30 43.04
C LEU A 512 18.20 -11.75 41.76
N PHE A 513 16.96 -12.12 41.48
CA PHE A 513 16.17 -11.55 40.40
C PHE A 513 15.52 -10.27 40.88
N THR A 514 15.66 -9.18 40.13
CA THR A 514 14.95 -7.92 40.36
C THR A 514 14.34 -7.47 39.05
N THR A 515 13.02 -7.24 39.06
CA THR A 515 12.29 -6.70 37.92
C THR A 515 11.63 -5.37 38.27
N THR A 516 10.98 -4.75 37.28
CA THR A 516 10.25 -3.50 37.43
C THR A 516 9.20 -3.64 38.55
N PRO A 517 9.08 -2.65 39.47
CA PRO A 517 8.02 -2.65 40.47
C PRO A 517 6.63 -2.89 39.85
N GLY A 518 5.82 -3.72 40.51
CA GLY A 518 4.51 -4.14 39.98
C GLY A 518 4.57 -5.26 38.95
N HIS A 519 5.74 -5.82 38.68
CA HIS A 519 5.86 -7.06 37.92
C HIS A 519 6.43 -8.16 38.81
N ARG A 520 6.14 -9.40 38.45
CA ARG A 520 6.59 -10.62 39.14
C ARG A 520 7.62 -11.36 38.32
N ILE A 521 8.40 -12.18 38.99
CA ILE A 521 9.37 -13.06 38.36
C ILE A 521 8.78 -14.47 38.28
N LYS A 522 8.76 -15.04 37.08
CA LYS A 522 8.40 -16.43 36.81
C LYS A 522 9.65 -17.21 36.43
N LEU A 523 9.87 -18.36 37.07
CA LEU A 523 10.99 -19.26 36.82
C LEU A 523 10.46 -20.62 36.35
N VAL A 524 10.96 -21.10 35.21
CA VAL A 524 10.56 -22.36 34.59
C VAL A 524 11.81 -23.22 34.40
N PHE A 525 11.85 -24.39 35.05
CA PHE A 525 12.90 -25.37 34.86
C PHE A 525 12.60 -26.24 33.63
N HIS A 526 13.59 -26.38 32.75
CA HIS A 526 13.51 -27.27 31.57
C HIS A 526 14.23 -28.59 31.82
N GLU A 527 15.37 -28.51 32.52
CA GLU A 527 16.15 -29.67 32.94
C GLU A 527 16.49 -29.54 34.43
N PHE A 528 16.35 -30.64 35.17
CA PHE A 528 16.55 -30.66 36.62
C PHE A 528 16.99 -32.05 37.09
N GLU A 529 18.25 -32.17 37.52
CA GLU A 529 18.83 -33.39 38.06
C GLU A 529 19.80 -33.04 39.19
N LEU A 530 19.33 -33.12 40.43
CA LEU A 530 20.10 -32.97 41.67
C LEU A 530 20.11 -34.28 42.46
N GLU A 531 20.94 -34.37 43.50
CA GLU A 531 20.92 -35.52 44.41
C GLU A 531 19.53 -35.71 45.04
N PRO A 532 18.92 -36.91 44.96
CA PRO A 532 17.61 -37.16 45.54
C PRO A 532 17.69 -37.40 47.07
N HIS A 533 16.83 -36.73 47.82
CA HIS A 533 16.64 -36.97 49.26
C HIS A 533 15.18 -36.67 49.66
N GLN A 534 14.63 -37.36 50.66
CA GLN A 534 13.23 -37.21 51.08
C GLN A 534 12.88 -35.76 51.48
N GLU A 535 13.76 -35.11 52.22
CA GLU A 535 13.61 -33.72 52.68
C GLU A 535 14.50 -32.71 51.93
N CYS A 536 15.14 -33.12 50.82
CA CYS A 536 16.12 -32.31 50.09
C CYS A 536 17.22 -31.71 51.00
N ALA A 537 17.81 -32.54 51.87
CA ALA A 537 18.78 -32.10 52.88
C ALA A 537 20.19 -31.94 52.33
N TYR A 538 20.53 -32.71 51.28
CA TYR A 538 21.80 -32.66 50.56
C TYR A 538 21.75 -31.54 49.50
N ASP A 539 21.98 -31.89 48.23
CA ASP A 539 21.96 -30.97 47.11
C ASP A 539 20.54 -30.46 46.83
N ARG A 540 20.35 -29.14 46.88
CA ARG A 540 19.02 -28.53 46.74
C ARG A 540 19.04 -27.17 46.06
N ILE A 541 17.90 -26.83 45.47
CA ILE A 541 17.51 -25.46 45.17
C ILE A 541 16.44 -25.00 46.17
N SER A 542 16.60 -23.81 46.73
CA SER A 542 15.61 -23.13 47.55
C SER A 542 15.26 -21.78 46.90
N ALA A 543 13.98 -21.55 46.65
CA ALA A 543 13.46 -20.30 46.10
C ALA A 543 12.72 -19.51 47.20
N TYR A 544 12.93 -18.21 47.24
CA TYR A 544 12.41 -17.29 48.25
C TYR A 544 11.77 -16.07 47.58
N ASP A 545 10.63 -15.66 48.12
CA ASP A 545 9.78 -14.58 47.61
C ASP A 545 10.24 -13.22 48.14
N GLY A 546 11.46 -12.83 47.80
CA GLY A 546 12.08 -11.62 48.30
C GLY A 546 13.54 -11.50 47.90
N GLN A 547 14.31 -10.79 48.72
CA GLN A 547 15.70 -10.43 48.40
C GLN A 547 16.76 -11.35 49.02
N ASP A 548 16.39 -12.19 49.98
CA ASP A 548 17.30 -12.99 50.80
C ASP A 548 16.62 -14.29 51.34
N GLU A 549 17.36 -15.06 52.16
CA GLU A 549 16.87 -16.32 52.77
C GLU A 549 15.84 -16.10 53.90
N ASP A 550 15.66 -14.87 54.40
CA ASP A 550 14.69 -14.53 55.46
C ASP A 550 13.27 -14.33 54.90
N ALA A 551 13.15 -14.18 53.58
CA ALA A 551 11.86 -14.05 52.88
C ALA A 551 11.04 -15.36 52.87
N PRO A 552 9.71 -15.30 52.64
CA PRO A 552 8.87 -16.49 52.53
C PRO A 552 9.37 -17.45 51.45
N THR A 553 9.42 -18.77 51.74
CA THR A 553 9.90 -19.76 50.77
C THR A 553 8.84 -20.09 49.72
N LEU A 554 9.21 -19.99 48.43
CA LEU A 554 8.40 -20.42 47.28
C LEU A 554 8.55 -21.92 47.01
N GLY A 555 9.58 -22.56 47.56
CA GLY A 555 9.77 -23.99 47.52
C GLY A 555 11.22 -24.44 47.67
N ARG A 556 11.38 -25.72 47.99
CA ARG A 556 12.67 -26.42 48.07
C ARG A 556 12.63 -27.67 47.20
N PHE A 557 13.62 -27.85 46.34
CA PHE A 557 13.61 -28.85 45.28
C PHE A 557 14.94 -29.62 45.21
N CYS A 558 14.86 -30.93 44.92
CA CYS A 558 15.99 -31.84 44.72
C CYS A 558 15.55 -33.07 43.91
N GLY A 559 16.47 -33.99 43.60
CA GLY A 559 16.20 -35.15 42.75
C GLY A 559 16.05 -34.81 41.27
N SER A 560 15.37 -35.67 40.51
CA SER A 560 15.23 -35.57 39.04
C SER A 560 13.84 -35.13 38.56
N LYS A 561 12.91 -34.82 39.48
CA LYS A 561 11.58 -34.34 39.12
C LYS A 561 11.65 -32.84 38.86
N VAL A 562 11.34 -32.44 37.63
CA VAL A 562 11.27 -31.02 37.24
C VAL A 562 10.21 -30.30 38.10
N PRO A 563 10.58 -29.20 38.80
CA PRO A 563 9.63 -28.38 39.55
C PRO A 563 8.55 -27.76 38.66
N HIS A 564 7.36 -27.55 39.22
CA HIS A 564 6.36 -26.71 38.55
C HIS A 564 6.87 -25.26 38.45
N PRO A 565 6.38 -24.46 37.49
CA PRO A 565 6.73 -23.06 37.36
C PRO A 565 6.59 -22.31 38.69
N ILE A 566 7.66 -21.63 39.10
CA ILE A 566 7.73 -20.88 40.34
C ILE A 566 7.40 -19.42 40.02
N LEU A 567 6.50 -18.83 40.78
CA LEU A 567 6.08 -17.44 40.60
C LEU A 567 6.27 -16.68 41.91
N ALA A 568 7.04 -15.58 41.88
CA ALA A 568 7.15 -14.66 43.01
C ALA A 568 5.89 -13.79 43.14
N SER A 569 5.60 -13.27 44.32
CA SER A 569 4.49 -12.32 44.56
C SER A 569 4.87 -10.87 44.30
N GLY A 570 6.17 -10.56 44.37
CA GLY A 570 6.72 -9.22 44.14
C GLY A 570 7.75 -9.16 43.02
N ASN A 571 8.42 -8.01 42.94
CA ASN A 571 9.42 -7.73 41.91
C ASN A 571 10.84 -8.23 42.26
N ARG A 572 10.97 -9.03 43.32
CA ARG A 572 12.22 -9.66 43.74
C ARG A 572 12.02 -11.13 44.02
N MET A 573 12.96 -11.96 43.59
CA MET A 573 13.02 -13.39 43.89
C MET A 573 14.47 -13.76 44.20
N TYR A 574 14.69 -14.50 45.28
CA TYR A 574 16.01 -14.99 45.66
C TYR A 574 16.06 -16.51 45.50
N LEU A 575 16.98 -17.00 44.67
CA LEU A 575 17.18 -18.42 44.38
C LEU A 575 18.53 -18.86 44.92
N LEU A 576 18.56 -19.97 45.63
CA LEU A 576 19.77 -20.50 46.27
C LEU A 576 19.96 -21.98 45.94
N PHE A 577 21.06 -22.29 45.27
CA PHE A 577 21.56 -23.64 45.05
C PHE A 577 22.67 -23.94 46.07
N LYS A 578 22.53 -25.05 46.81
CA LYS A 578 23.56 -25.56 47.72
C LYS A 578 23.89 -26.99 47.36
N SER A 579 25.19 -27.32 47.23
CA SER A 579 25.69 -28.69 47.07
C SER A 579 26.58 -29.12 48.23
N ASP A 580 26.51 -30.40 48.59
CA ASP A 580 27.29 -31.00 49.67
C ASP A 580 28.64 -31.58 49.18
N ALA A 581 29.32 -32.36 50.01
CA ALA A 581 30.65 -32.88 49.70
C ALA A 581 30.68 -34.02 48.65
N SER A 582 29.55 -34.63 48.30
CA SER A 582 29.47 -35.86 47.50
C SER A 582 28.26 -35.88 46.56
N VAL A 583 28.25 -36.83 45.61
CA VAL A 583 27.12 -37.10 44.70
C VAL A 583 26.67 -35.89 43.85
N GLN A 584 27.50 -35.51 42.90
CA GLN A 584 27.15 -34.51 41.91
C GLN A 584 26.27 -35.12 40.80
N ARG A 585 25.43 -34.31 40.17
CA ARG A 585 24.62 -34.66 39.00
C ARG A 585 24.77 -33.57 37.94
N LYS A 586 24.05 -33.70 36.81
CA LYS A 586 24.09 -32.72 35.71
C LYS A 586 23.62 -31.32 36.11
N GLY A 587 22.82 -31.20 37.16
CA GLY A 587 22.34 -29.92 37.65
C GLY A 587 21.06 -29.47 36.96
N PHE A 588 20.95 -28.18 36.63
CA PHE A 588 19.70 -27.62 36.12
C PHE A 588 19.91 -26.57 35.03
N ARG A 589 18.88 -26.43 34.19
CA ARG A 589 18.72 -25.33 33.23
C ARG A 589 17.30 -24.79 33.34
N ALA A 590 17.19 -23.48 33.57
CA ALA A 590 15.91 -22.82 33.78
C ALA A 590 15.87 -21.47 33.06
N THR A 591 14.68 -21.07 32.63
CA THR A 591 14.45 -19.74 32.07
C THR A 591 13.65 -18.90 33.05
N HIS A 592 14.05 -17.65 33.21
CA HIS A 592 13.27 -16.66 33.95
C HIS A 592 12.60 -15.68 32.98
N THR A 593 11.39 -15.25 33.33
CA THR A 593 10.65 -14.22 32.62
C THR A 593 9.95 -13.30 33.60
N THR A 594 9.86 -12.02 33.23
CA THR A 594 9.04 -11.03 33.91
C THR A 594 7.59 -11.21 33.46
N VAL A 595 6.67 -11.31 34.41
CA VAL A 595 5.24 -11.38 34.15
C VAL A 595 4.53 -10.25 34.89
N CYS A 596 3.37 -9.83 34.41
CA CYS A 596 2.59 -8.78 35.04
C CYS A 596 1.93 -9.23 36.37
N GLY A 597 1.38 -8.27 37.10
CA GLY A 597 0.76 -8.47 38.41
C GLY A 597 1.78 -8.47 39.56
N GLY A 598 1.29 -8.38 40.80
CA GLY A 598 2.09 -8.37 42.03
C GLY A 598 1.62 -7.35 43.07
N ARG A 599 2.29 -7.33 44.23
CA ARG A 599 1.95 -6.39 45.31
C ARG A 599 2.73 -5.08 45.18
N LEU A 600 2.02 -3.97 45.30
CA LEU A 600 2.51 -2.60 45.20
C LEU A 600 2.25 -1.85 46.51
N LEU A 601 3.22 -1.05 46.95
CA LEU A 601 3.11 -0.27 48.18
C LEU A 601 2.92 1.20 47.83
N ALA A 602 1.74 1.75 48.09
CA ALA A 602 1.46 3.16 47.86
C ALA A 602 2.12 4.02 48.95
N HIS A 603 2.96 4.96 48.52
CA HIS A 603 3.54 6.00 49.36
C HIS A 603 2.82 7.34 49.15
N ARG A 604 3.11 8.34 49.99
CA ARG A 604 2.59 9.71 49.80
C ARG A 604 3.09 10.37 48.51
N GLU A 605 4.22 9.91 48.00
CA GLU A 605 4.74 10.30 46.70
C GLU A 605 4.05 9.51 45.59
N MET A 606 4.01 10.09 44.39
CA MET A 606 3.36 9.49 43.24
C MET A 606 4.21 8.36 42.66
N GLU A 607 3.61 7.18 42.59
CA GLU A 607 4.21 6.01 41.96
C GLU A 607 3.46 5.61 40.71
N HIS A 608 4.09 4.77 39.88
CA HIS A 608 3.58 4.38 38.58
C HIS A 608 3.39 2.86 38.47
N LEU A 609 2.34 2.48 37.74
CA LEU A 609 1.99 1.13 37.34
C LEU A 609 1.86 1.10 35.83
N TYR A 610 2.36 0.04 35.21
CA TYR A 610 2.29 -0.17 33.76
C TYR A 610 1.63 -1.51 33.47
N SER A 611 0.86 -1.60 32.38
CA SER A 611 0.12 -2.83 32.04
C SER A 611 1.02 -4.03 31.74
N HIS A 612 2.23 -3.79 31.26
CA HIS A 612 3.21 -4.82 30.91
C HIS A 612 4.64 -4.26 30.93
N ALA A 613 5.65 -5.13 30.95
CA ALA A 613 7.05 -4.74 31.13
C ALA A 613 7.68 -4.02 29.92
N LYS A 614 7.06 -4.15 28.72
CA LYS A 614 7.52 -3.54 27.46
C LYS A 614 6.80 -2.21 27.15
N TYR A 615 6.05 -1.69 28.12
CA TYR A 615 5.22 -0.51 27.97
C TYR A 615 6.06 0.71 27.54
N GLY A 616 5.73 1.28 26.37
CA GLY A 616 6.46 2.38 25.74
C GLY A 616 7.18 1.97 24.45
N ASP A 617 7.60 0.71 24.34
CA ASP A 617 8.34 0.17 23.18
C ASP A 617 7.50 -0.78 22.31
N GLN A 618 6.55 -1.50 22.93
CA GLN A 618 5.69 -2.50 22.26
C GLN A 618 4.27 -2.50 22.85
N ASN A 619 3.38 -3.27 22.22
CA ASN A 619 2.05 -3.59 22.74
C ASN A 619 2.12 -4.68 23.82
N TYR A 620 1.06 -4.81 24.64
CA TYR A 620 0.94 -5.92 25.60
C TYR A 620 0.79 -7.27 24.89
N ASP A 621 1.11 -8.38 25.57
CA ASP A 621 0.99 -9.70 24.97
C ASP A 621 -0.47 -10.22 25.01
N ASN A 622 -0.78 -11.20 24.16
CA ASN A 622 -2.08 -11.88 24.19
C ASN A 622 -2.11 -12.84 25.40
N LYS A 623 -3.29 -13.07 25.97
CA LYS A 623 -3.52 -13.97 27.12
C LYS A 623 -2.84 -13.50 28.42
N GLU A 624 -2.76 -12.20 28.62
CA GLU A 624 -2.25 -11.63 29.85
C GLU A 624 -3.24 -11.86 31.01
N ASP A 625 -2.70 -12.22 32.17
CA ASP A 625 -3.44 -12.54 33.39
C ASP A 625 -2.77 -11.84 34.58
N CYS A 626 -3.09 -10.55 34.72
CA CYS A 626 -2.42 -9.64 35.65
C CYS A 626 -3.34 -9.20 36.78
N ASP A 627 -2.96 -9.48 38.03
CA ASP A 627 -3.60 -8.90 39.21
C ASP A 627 -2.56 -8.12 40.02
N TRP A 628 -2.80 -6.83 40.22
CA TRP A 628 -1.99 -5.95 41.06
C TRP A 628 -2.75 -5.58 42.31
N ILE A 629 -2.13 -5.78 43.48
CA ILE A 629 -2.69 -5.36 44.76
C ILE A 629 -1.90 -4.13 45.20
N VAL A 630 -2.54 -2.96 45.17
CA VAL A 630 -1.95 -1.69 45.65
C VAL A 630 -2.39 -1.49 47.09
N GLN A 631 -1.44 -1.54 48.02
CA GLN A 631 -1.69 -1.37 49.45
C GLN A 631 -1.06 -0.06 49.97
N GLY A 632 -1.80 0.73 50.75
CA GLY A 632 -1.28 1.88 51.48
C GLY A 632 -0.53 1.48 52.74
N LEU A 633 0.59 2.14 53.01
CA LEU A 633 1.35 1.95 54.26
C LEU A 633 0.59 2.54 55.46
N ASN A 634 0.65 1.86 56.61
CA ASN A 634 0.00 2.30 57.87
C ASN A 634 -1.50 2.60 57.72
N ASP A 635 -2.26 1.71 57.09
CA ASP A 635 -3.72 1.81 56.87
C ASP A 635 -4.18 3.07 56.10
N HIS A 636 -3.28 3.72 55.35
CA HIS A 636 -3.65 4.85 54.50
C HIS A 636 -4.46 4.35 53.29
N ARG A 637 -5.38 5.20 52.82
CA ARG A 637 -6.19 4.89 51.63
C ARG A 637 -5.36 5.10 50.36
N VAL A 638 -5.74 4.39 49.30
CA VAL A 638 -5.07 4.41 48.00
C VAL A 638 -5.90 5.19 47.01
N ARG A 639 -5.25 6.16 46.35
CA ARG A 639 -5.77 6.84 45.17
C ARG A 639 -5.09 6.27 43.95
N LEU A 640 -5.87 5.87 42.93
CA LEU A 640 -5.40 5.36 41.65
C LEU A 640 -5.97 6.21 40.52
N ARG A 641 -5.12 6.62 39.58
CA ARG A 641 -5.51 7.35 38.36
C ARG A 641 -4.83 6.76 37.13
N PHE A 642 -5.58 6.55 36.06
CA PHE A 642 -4.98 6.18 34.78
C PHE A 642 -4.45 7.44 34.07
N LEU A 643 -3.21 7.39 33.59
CA LEU A 643 -2.58 8.48 32.84
C LEU A 643 -2.79 8.32 31.34
N THR A 644 -2.66 7.09 30.86
CA THR A 644 -2.87 6.67 29.48
C THR A 644 -3.64 5.36 29.50
N PHE A 645 -4.57 5.17 28.55
CA PHE A 645 -5.42 3.99 28.51
C PHE A 645 -5.78 3.65 27.06
N GLU A 646 -5.21 2.57 26.56
CA GLU A 646 -5.47 2.03 25.24
C GLU A 646 -5.51 0.51 25.35
N VAL A 647 -6.73 -0.02 25.49
CA VAL A 647 -7.02 -1.45 25.59
C VAL A 647 -8.02 -1.78 24.48
N GLU A 648 -8.05 -3.00 23.96
CA GLU A 648 -8.97 -3.36 22.87
C GLU A 648 -10.41 -2.94 23.19
N HIS A 649 -11.11 -2.33 22.22
CA HIS A 649 -12.46 -1.83 22.42
C HIS A 649 -13.51 -2.90 22.08
N GLU A 650 -14.38 -3.21 23.05
CA GLU A 650 -15.56 -4.05 22.88
C GLU A 650 -16.74 -3.44 23.64
N GLN A 651 -17.98 -3.68 23.19
CA GLN A 651 -19.18 -3.02 23.72
C GLN A 651 -19.43 -3.30 25.22
N ASP A 652 -19.13 -4.51 25.68
CA ASP A 652 -19.25 -4.97 27.07
C ASP A 652 -17.87 -5.24 27.72
N CYS A 653 -16.78 -4.80 27.07
CA CYS A 653 -15.40 -5.09 27.43
C CYS A 653 -15.15 -6.60 27.63
N GLY A 654 -15.67 -7.44 26.73
CA GLY A 654 -15.59 -8.88 26.76
C GLY A 654 -14.26 -9.48 26.27
N TYR A 655 -13.49 -8.74 25.47
CA TYR A 655 -12.17 -9.12 25.00
C TYR A 655 -11.11 -8.72 26.03
N ASP A 656 -10.35 -7.67 25.76
CA ASP A 656 -9.38 -7.12 26.70
C ASP A 656 -10.03 -6.12 27.66
N TYR A 657 -9.69 -6.20 28.94
CA TYR A 657 -10.30 -5.31 29.93
C TYR A 657 -9.44 -5.10 31.17
N VAL A 658 -9.67 -3.96 31.81
CA VAL A 658 -9.17 -3.61 33.13
C VAL A 658 -10.33 -3.49 34.11
N GLU A 659 -10.25 -4.19 35.24
CA GLU A 659 -11.17 -4.06 36.36
C GLU A 659 -10.46 -3.50 37.58
N VAL A 660 -11.18 -2.73 38.39
CA VAL A 660 -10.67 -2.20 39.66
C VAL A 660 -11.61 -2.63 40.78
N TYR A 661 -11.07 -3.19 41.86
CA TYR A 661 -11.81 -3.64 43.02
C TYR A 661 -11.33 -2.89 44.27
N ASP A 662 -12.29 -2.51 45.12
CA ASP A 662 -12.04 -1.82 46.40
C ASP A 662 -11.75 -2.84 47.51
N GLY A 663 -10.59 -3.50 47.43
CA GLY A 663 -10.13 -4.53 48.35
C GLY A 663 -8.96 -5.35 47.78
N GLU A 664 -8.62 -6.47 48.44
CA GLU A 664 -7.44 -7.29 48.10
C GLU A 664 -7.71 -8.36 47.02
N ASP A 665 -8.97 -8.72 46.78
CA ASP A 665 -9.37 -9.76 45.83
C ASP A 665 -10.66 -9.41 45.05
N ASP A 666 -11.11 -10.33 44.19
CA ASP A 666 -12.32 -10.17 43.37
C ASP A 666 -13.65 -10.41 44.12
N SER A 667 -13.59 -10.77 45.41
CA SER A 667 -14.77 -10.79 46.28
C SER A 667 -15.14 -9.38 46.77
N ALA A 668 -14.21 -8.44 46.68
CA ALA A 668 -14.40 -7.04 47.05
C ALA A 668 -15.30 -6.28 46.06
N LYS A 669 -15.68 -5.05 46.41
CA LYS A 669 -16.58 -4.24 45.58
C LYS A 669 -15.90 -3.88 44.24
N ASN A 670 -16.43 -4.41 43.14
CA ASN A 670 -16.02 -4.02 41.79
C ASN A 670 -16.41 -2.55 41.52
N MET A 671 -15.41 -1.72 41.20
CA MET A 671 -15.53 -0.28 40.93
C MET A 671 -15.72 0.03 39.44
N GLY A 672 -15.62 -0.98 38.57
CA GLY A 672 -15.92 -0.90 37.15
C GLY A 672 -15.00 -1.78 36.30
N LYS A 673 -15.47 -2.06 35.08
CA LYS A 673 -14.77 -2.76 34.01
C LYS A 673 -14.59 -1.81 32.84
N PHE A 674 -13.36 -1.70 32.32
CA PHE A 674 -12.95 -0.67 31.37
C PHE A 674 -12.15 -1.26 30.21
N CYS A 675 -12.38 -0.74 29.01
CA CYS A 675 -11.68 -1.10 27.78
C CYS A 675 -11.77 0.06 26.78
N GLY A 676 -11.13 -0.07 25.61
CA GLY A 676 -11.03 1.01 24.62
C GLY A 676 -9.98 2.06 24.96
N ASN A 677 -10.17 3.26 24.41
CA ASN A 677 -9.19 4.37 24.48
C ASN A 677 -9.62 5.52 25.41
N LYS A 678 -10.73 5.35 26.14
CA LYS A 678 -11.23 6.37 27.07
C LYS A 678 -10.62 6.14 28.44
N VAL A 679 -9.86 7.12 28.93
CA VAL A 679 -9.24 7.08 30.26
C VAL A 679 -10.33 6.95 31.35
N PRO A 680 -10.27 5.90 32.21
CA PRO A 680 -11.20 5.72 33.33
C PRO A 680 -11.14 6.87 34.36
N PRO A 681 -12.18 7.04 35.20
CA PRO A 681 -12.15 8.02 36.30
C PRO A 681 -11.09 7.65 37.35
N GLU A 682 -10.82 8.58 38.27
CA GLU A 682 -9.96 8.28 39.42
C GLU A 682 -10.68 7.39 40.44
N PHE A 683 -9.95 6.46 41.06
CA PHE A 683 -10.45 5.55 42.08
C PHE A 683 -9.83 5.87 43.43
N TYR A 684 -10.65 5.78 44.47
CA TYR A 684 -10.29 6.01 45.86
C TYR A 684 -10.74 4.80 46.66
N SER A 685 -9.82 4.12 47.34
CA SER A 685 -10.18 2.98 48.19
C SER A 685 -10.97 3.43 49.42
N SER A 686 -11.86 2.57 49.90
CA SER A 686 -12.50 2.72 51.21
C SER A 686 -11.61 2.22 52.35
N GLY A 687 -10.84 1.16 52.08
CA GLY A 687 -9.82 0.58 52.97
C GLY A 687 -8.39 0.93 52.57
N ASP A 688 -7.43 0.11 52.98
CA ASP A 688 -6.00 0.28 52.70
C ASP A 688 -5.56 -0.36 51.36
N THR A 689 -6.47 -0.99 50.62
CA THR A 689 -6.14 -1.79 49.42
C THR A 689 -7.03 -1.47 48.21
N LEU A 690 -6.43 -1.55 47.01
CA LEU A 690 -7.12 -1.67 45.71
C LEU A 690 -6.53 -2.83 44.93
N MET A 691 -7.37 -3.63 44.28
CA MET A 691 -6.92 -4.61 43.30
C MET A 691 -7.21 -4.09 41.88
N VAL A 692 -6.20 -4.09 41.02
CA VAL A 692 -6.31 -3.81 39.58
C VAL A 692 -6.11 -5.11 38.83
N ARG A 693 -7.07 -5.48 37.99
CA ARG A 693 -7.08 -6.72 37.21
C ARG A 693 -7.02 -6.37 35.73
N PHE A 694 -6.04 -6.88 34.99
CA PHE A 694 -5.97 -6.78 33.53
C PHE A 694 -5.99 -8.16 32.91
N ARG A 695 -6.84 -8.34 31.90
CA ARG A 695 -6.94 -9.56 31.11
C ARG A 695 -6.92 -9.21 29.63
N SER A 696 -6.18 -10.00 28.84
CA SER A 696 -6.25 -9.95 27.38
C SER A 696 -6.63 -11.31 26.79
N ASP A 697 -7.24 -11.29 25.61
CA ASP A 697 -7.64 -12.49 24.89
C ASP A 697 -6.53 -13.01 23.96
N ASP A 698 -6.87 -13.94 23.06
CA ASP A 698 -5.90 -14.59 22.17
C ASP A 698 -5.48 -13.71 20.98
N THR A 699 -6.10 -12.55 20.79
CA THR A 699 -6.03 -11.69 19.60
C THR A 699 -5.85 -10.21 19.98
N ILE A 700 -5.66 -9.36 18.95
CA ILE A 700 -5.64 -7.88 19.00
C ILE A 700 -5.07 -7.27 20.29
N ASN A 701 -3.76 -7.00 20.30
CA ASN A 701 -3.14 -6.20 21.36
C ASN A 701 -2.91 -4.75 20.94
N THR A 702 -2.92 -3.86 21.92
CA THR A 702 -2.69 -2.41 21.75
C THR A 702 -1.63 -1.92 22.75
N LYS A 703 -1.40 -0.61 22.85
CA LYS A 703 -0.32 -0.05 23.69
C LYS A 703 -0.49 -0.33 25.19
N GLY A 704 -1.71 -0.60 25.66
CA GLY A 704 -2.02 -0.84 27.07
C GLY A 704 -2.23 0.44 27.86
N PHE A 705 -1.97 0.39 29.16
CA PHE A 705 -2.20 1.53 30.06
C PHE A 705 -1.01 1.82 30.96
N SER A 706 -0.91 3.08 31.38
CA SER A 706 -0.13 3.49 32.54
C SER A 706 -1.03 4.15 33.56
N ALA A 707 -0.80 3.85 34.83
CA ALA A 707 -1.52 4.40 35.95
C ALA A 707 -0.55 4.98 36.97
N ALA A 708 -1.03 5.93 37.76
CA ALA A 708 -0.32 6.46 38.92
C ALA A 708 -1.13 6.20 40.18
N TYR A 709 -0.46 5.87 41.26
CA TYR A 709 -1.08 5.64 42.56
C TYR A 709 -0.33 6.34 43.70
N THR A 710 -1.07 6.71 44.74
CA THR A 710 -0.58 7.43 45.93
C THR A 710 -1.37 7.01 47.17
N ALA A 711 -0.71 6.94 48.32
CA ALA A 711 -1.36 6.89 49.61
C ALA A 711 -1.82 8.28 50.05
N PHE A 712 -3.02 8.38 50.61
CA PHE A 712 -3.56 9.60 51.17
C PHE A 712 -4.30 9.32 52.48
N ASP A 713 -4.28 10.32 53.36
CA ASP A 713 -5.04 10.28 54.62
C ASP A 713 -6.52 10.52 54.34
N ALA A 714 -7.40 9.74 54.98
CA ALA A 714 -8.82 10.08 54.99
C ALA A 714 -8.99 11.49 55.61
N PRO A 715 -9.85 12.38 55.06
CA PRO A 715 -10.18 13.61 55.75
C PRO A 715 -10.72 13.27 57.14
N LEU A 716 -10.14 13.85 58.19
CA LEU A 716 -10.82 13.96 59.48
C LEU A 716 -12.14 14.71 59.21
N ASP A 717 -13.27 14.11 59.54
CA ASP A 717 -14.59 14.73 59.42
C ASP A 717 -14.58 16.12 60.08
N GLU A 718 -14.61 17.19 59.28
CA GLU A 718 -14.89 18.57 59.74
C GLU A 718 -16.39 18.71 60.04
N ASN A 719 -16.93 17.90 60.95
CA ASN A 719 -18.34 18.00 61.35
C ASN A 719 -18.62 17.73 62.83
N ASP A 720 -17.63 17.85 63.71
CA ASP A 720 -17.86 17.71 65.16
C ASP A 720 -17.37 18.90 66.02
N ASP A 721 -17.33 20.12 65.46
CA ASP A 721 -16.94 21.32 66.23
C ASP A 721 -17.87 22.54 66.06
N ILE A 722 -19.18 22.31 65.80
CA ILE A 722 -20.21 23.38 65.76
C ILE A 722 -21.40 23.16 66.73
N MET A 723 -21.36 22.18 67.64
CA MET A 723 -22.46 21.97 68.62
C MET A 723 -22.06 21.89 70.10
N GLU A 724 -20.96 22.53 70.53
CA GLU A 724 -20.72 22.82 71.97
C GLU A 724 -20.18 24.24 72.24
N ARG A 725 -20.83 25.27 71.67
CA ARG A 725 -20.75 26.66 72.20
C ARG A 725 -22.10 27.35 72.38
N TYR A 726 -23.13 26.58 72.71
CA TYR A 726 -24.36 27.06 73.32
C TYR A 726 -24.92 26.03 74.32
N HIS A 727 -24.21 25.80 75.43
CA HIS A 727 -24.78 25.77 76.78
C HIS A 727 -23.72 25.34 77.82
N LEU A 728 -23.62 26.18 78.86
CA LEU A 728 -22.88 26.07 80.13
C LEU A 728 -21.43 26.56 80.14
#